data_AF-A0A229UVS1-F1
#
_entry.id   AF-A0A229UVS1-F1
#
_cell.length_a   1.000
_cell.length_b   1.000
_cell.length_c   1.000
_cell.angle_alpha   90.00
_cell.angle_beta   90.00
_cell.angle_gamma   90.00
#
_symmetry.space_group_name_H-M   'P 1'
#
loop_
_entity.id
_entity.type
_entity.pdbx_description
1 polymer ?
#
loop_
_entity_poly.entity_id
_entity_poly.type
_entity_poly.pdbx_seq_one_letter_code
_entity_poly.pdbx_strand_id
1 'polypeptide(L)'
;MSFPKFVQSMVRVKMKKGWLLCLILIGVMQLSAAAASDADNSVYTLVPKDWNIYNDGTHPVETTKGLNDALQWAHDNGKKVFHVPAGTYLIKKQDPKLSLDTSARINMVSDMTFELDDKAVIQKESNGFKGYQTLHIGYRANNVTIKGGTYRGDKDTHDYSSGGTHEGGYGITTEGAVNVTIDGVKGINFTGDGLAIGGKGTMVQDLYEASFTSGGIDDNGNLIKDAAKIRTKAALTFNHPIFQTEREFELSNRQKLPGTFDIYFYKKDGTFLSKLKGQSMRQLMKIPDGANHFYLVFNQPASTGAYVEFWQRAVSKQVKVQNSEFAFNRRQGITIGGGDQITIENNVLHDIKGTAPQSGIDVEGGYGENGHLNTNIFIKNNEFYNNAAYDIILYDGHDATVEGNHLASKGKIGLAVSPPFTKALIKDNHFDGSSIYAYHDVEFVGNKMNNSLTHLEGPNLKLDGMTFTDSKFIISSKDPFGVTASNITMYNEKGGSELSLWVNPVRLDHITMYGGSISGGVPNGSIIEYLKVRETSSLNMPPGTYNYCDIESSTAGITLDGAGKYVFDQCSLKVKEGVLVTHENADFTMTGSTFEMLDRRFALKAVKAEKLRFENNEILSEQLTASTDYAIMIGDFWTRNNPYLVKAAVIQGNTITSNMTSEGISTIYAGVGAPQYTIKDNTLINAKLRLRTTDMNVSNIEK
;
A
#
# COMPACT_ATOMS: atom_id res chain seq x y z
N MET A 1 -27.58 50.97 -9.63
CA MET A 1 -26.55 51.34 -8.64
C MET A 1 -25.24 51.56 -9.40
N SER A 2 -25.01 52.69 -10.07
CA SER A 2 -24.54 54.00 -9.56
C SER A 2 -23.23 53.92 -8.75
N PHE A 3 -22.11 54.13 -9.43
CA PHE A 3 -20.86 54.60 -8.80
C PHE A 3 -20.93 56.12 -8.59
N PRO A 4 -20.49 56.65 -7.43
CA PRO A 4 -20.30 58.08 -7.27
C PRO A 4 -18.86 58.50 -7.59
N LYS A 5 -18.74 59.64 -8.27
CA LYS A 5 -17.52 60.45 -8.37
C LYS A 5 -17.30 61.23 -7.07
N PHE A 6 -16.05 61.42 -6.67
CA PHE A 6 -15.64 62.49 -5.77
C PHE A 6 -14.38 63.22 -6.28
N VAL A 7 -14.28 64.43 -5.78
CA VAL A 7 -13.70 65.65 -6.34
C VAL A 7 -12.21 65.83 -6.03
N GLN A 8 -11.59 66.61 -6.91
CA GLN A 8 -10.30 67.32 -6.86
C GLN A 8 -9.83 67.79 -5.48
N SER A 9 -8.51 67.79 -5.27
CA SER A 9 -7.84 69.01 -4.78
C SER A 9 -6.45 69.17 -5.39
N MET A 10 -6.21 70.35 -5.96
CA MET A 10 -4.90 70.85 -6.39
C MET A 10 -4.23 71.55 -5.22
N VAL A 11 -2.91 71.33 -5.05
CA VAL A 11 -2.01 72.34 -4.51
C VAL A 11 -0.92 72.60 -5.54
N ARG A 12 -0.86 73.85 -6.01
CA ARG A 12 0.16 74.39 -6.92
C ARG A 12 1.40 74.78 -6.12
N VAL A 13 2.58 74.41 -6.59
CA VAL A 13 3.82 75.19 -6.40
C VAL A 13 4.38 75.56 -7.77
N LYS A 14 4.81 76.83 -7.87
CA LYS A 14 5.11 77.61 -9.07
C LYS A 14 6.58 77.47 -9.50
N MET A 15 6.76 77.47 -10.83
CA MET A 15 7.82 78.13 -11.63
C MET A 15 9.24 77.54 -11.60
N LYS A 16 10.00 77.42 -12.71
CA LYS A 16 10.17 78.37 -13.82
C LYS A 16 10.87 77.72 -15.05
N LYS A 17 10.36 78.06 -16.24
CA LYS A 17 11.02 78.39 -17.52
C LYS A 17 11.90 77.36 -18.27
N GLY A 18 11.30 76.84 -19.36
CA GLY A 18 11.93 76.61 -20.67
C GLY A 18 10.86 76.70 -21.77
N TRP A 19 10.93 77.70 -22.64
CA TRP A 19 10.20 77.81 -23.92
C TRP A 19 10.86 76.84 -24.94
N LEU A 20 10.25 76.29 -26.01
CA LEU A 20 9.27 76.85 -26.94
C LEU A 20 8.73 75.75 -27.91
N LEU A 21 7.47 75.91 -28.31
CA LEU A 21 6.80 75.59 -29.59
C LEU A 21 6.27 74.18 -29.94
N CYS A 22 4.98 74.21 -30.31
CA CYS A 22 4.08 73.18 -30.81
C CYS A 22 4.51 72.52 -32.13
N LEU A 23 4.11 71.25 -32.30
CA LEU A 23 3.35 70.82 -33.47
C LEU A 23 2.62 69.50 -33.16
N ILE A 24 1.29 69.56 -33.30
CA ILE A 24 0.37 68.43 -33.27
C ILE A 24 0.57 67.68 -34.59
N LEU A 25 1.02 66.43 -34.55
CA LEU A 25 0.97 65.51 -35.69
C LEU A 25 -0.20 64.53 -35.49
N ILE A 26 -1.17 64.61 -36.40
CA ILE A 26 -2.24 63.64 -36.64
C ILE A 26 -1.85 62.82 -37.87
N GLY A 27 -1.97 61.49 -37.77
CA GLY A 27 -1.96 60.53 -38.90
C GLY A 27 -0.55 60.24 -39.45
N VAL A 28 -0.13 59.01 -39.73
CA VAL A 28 -0.86 57.80 -40.14
C VAL A 28 -0.07 56.60 -39.59
N MET A 29 -0.62 55.88 -38.61
CA MET A 29 -0.19 54.49 -38.39
C MET A 29 -0.93 53.65 -39.41
N GLN A 30 -0.20 53.18 -40.42
CA GLN A 30 -0.63 52.05 -41.22
C GLN A 30 -0.87 50.88 -40.27
N LEU A 31 -2.14 50.53 -40.05
CA LEU A 31 -2.48 49.17 -39.68
C LEU A 31 -1.97 48.27 -40.79
N SER A 32 -0.83 47.59 -40.57
CA SER A 32 -0.63 46.30 -41.20
C SER A 32 -1.51 45.30 -40.44
N ALA A 33 -2.68 45.04 -41.01
CA ALA A 33 -3.40 43.81 -40.74
C ALA A 33 -2.58 42.66 -41.34
N ALA A 34 -1.69 42.10 -40.53
CA ALA A 34 -1.16 40.76 -40.70
C ALA A 34 -1.56 39.93 -39.47
N ALA A 35 -2.87 39.90 -39.20
CA ALA A 35 -3.49 38.96 -38.29
C ALA A 35 -4.42 38.08 -39.13
N ALA A 36 -3.82 37.12 -39.83
CA ALA A 36 -4.43 35.87 -40.30
C ALA A 36 -3.42 35.05 -41.12
N SER A 37 -2.59 34.25 -40.43
CA SER A 37 -2.17 32.90 -40.88
C SER A 37 -1.21 32.22 -39.87
N ASP A 38 -1.55 32.13 -38.58
CA ASP A 38 -0.86 31.19 -37.67
C ASP A 38 -1.62 29.85 -37.64
N ALA A 39 -1.74 29.23 -38.81
CA ALA A 39 -1.97 27.79 -38.86
C ALA A 39 -0.67 27.10 -38.44
N ASP A 40 -0.58 26.82 -37.14
CA ASP A 40 0.24 25.81 -36.47
C ASP A 40 1.72 25.67 -36.90
N ASN A 41 2.50 26.74 -36.76
CA ASN A 41 3.97 26.62 -36.88
C ASN A 41 4.60 25.81 -35.72
N SER A 42 3.83 25.41 -34.70
CA SER A 42 4.28 24.58 -33.58
C SER A 42 4.25 23.08 -33.85
N VAL A 43 3.37 22.60 -34.74
CA VAL A 43 3.31 21.18 -35.12
C VAL A 43 4.23 20.90 -36.30
N TYR A 44 4.92 19.76 -36.23
CA TYR A 44 5.52 19.11 -37.37
C TYR A 44 4.85 17.76 -37.59
N THR A 45 4.15 17.61 -38.71
CA THR A 45 3.63 16.33 -39.17
C THR A 45 4.71 15.61 -39.96
N LEU A 46 5.10 14.43 -39.51
CA LEU A 46 6.12 13.62 -40.16
C LEU A 46 5.70 13.27 -41.58
N VAL A 47 6.57 13.60 -42.54
CA VAL A 47 6.50 13.14 -43.93
C VAL A 47 7.56 12.05 -44.11
N PRO A 48 7.21 10.75 -44.08
CA PRO A 48 8.19 9.66 -43.98
C PRO A 48 9.29 9.68 -45.06
N LYS A 49 8.91 9.96 -46.31
CA LYS A 49 9.84 10.02 -47.45
C LYS A 49 10.97 11.04 -47.29
N ASP A 50 10.73 12.15 -46.57
CA ASP A 50 11.71 13.23 -46.43
C ASP A 50 12.86 12.84 -45.50
N TRP A 51 12.65 11.79 -44.70
CA TRP A 51 13.58 11.26 -43.69
C TRP A 51 14.00 9.82 -43.96
N ASN A 52 13.69 9.28 -45.15
CA ASN A 52 13.92 7.89 -45.53
C ASN A 52 13.27 6.89 -44.53
N ILE A 53 12.04 7.19 -44.08
CA ILE A 53 11.27 6.37 -43.16
C ILE A 53 10.26 5.53 -43.92
N TYR A 54 10.08 4.27 -43.49
CA TYR A 54 9.09 3.34 -44.02
C TYR A 54 8.02 3.09 -42.94
N ASN A 55 6.74 3.08 -43.35
CA ASN A 55 5.58 2.93 -42.47
C ASN A 55 4.74 1.68 -42.81
N ASP A 56 5.37 0.68 -43.44
CA ASP A 56 4.78 -0.59 -43.87
C ASP A 56 5.31 -1.80 -43.07
N GLY A 57 6.03 -1.55 -41.98
CA GLY A 57 6.65 -2.59 -41.16
C GLY A 57 7.97 -3.13 -41.72
N THR A 58 8.64 -2.40 -42.63
CA THR A 58 9.94 -2.79 -43.19
C THR A 58 11.04 -1.77 -42.88
N HIS A 59 12.28 -2.02 -43.36
CA HIS A 59 13.43 -1.11 -43.27
C HIS A 59 13.69 -0.52 -41.87
N PRO A 60 13.96 -1.36 -40.87
CA PRO A 60 14.02 -0.91 -39.49
C PRO A 60 15.18 0.05 -39.20
N VAL A 61 16.31 -0.11 -39.89
CA VAL A 61 17.51 0.72 -39.68
C VAL A 61 17.24 2.14 -40.15
N GLU A 62 16.74 2.29 -41.37
CA GLU A 62 16.38 3.56 -41.99
C GLU A 62 15.26 4.25 -41.21
N THR A 63 14.21 3.51 -40.86
CA THR A 63 13.06 4.02 -40.10
C THR A 63 13.46 4.54 -38.72
N THR A 64 14.25 3.78 -37.96
CA THR A 64 14.67 4.21 -36.61
C THR A 64 15.56 5.44 -36.67
N LYS A 65 16.51 5.48 -37.62
CA LYS A 65 17.38 6.64 -37.81
C LYS A 65 16.58 7.87 -38.24
N GLY A 66 15.74 7.72 -39.26
CA GLY A 66 14.93 8.80 -39.80
C GLY A 66 13.97 9.40 -38.77
N LEU A 67 13.34 8.58 -37.92
CA LEU A 67 12.48 9.06 -36.83
C LEU A 67 13.26 9.94 -35.84
N ASN A 68 14.45 9.49 -35.41
CA ASN A 68 15.29 10.28 -34.49
C ASN A 68 15.79 11.58 -35.15
N ASP A 69 16.23 11.52 -36.41
CA ASP A 69 16.70 12.70 -37.15
C ASP A 69 15.57 13.72 -37.32
N ALA A 70 14.37 13.26 -37.69
CA ALA A 70 13.19 14.11 -37.87
C ALA A 70 12.76 14.76 -36.55
N LEU A 71 12.74 13.98 -35.47
CA LEU A 71 12.37 14.46 -34.13
C LEU A 71 13.35 15.53 -33.63
N GLN A 72 14.65 15.27 -33.78
CA GLN A 72 15.68 16.23 -33.41
C GLN A 72 15.58 17.51 -34.24
N TRP A 73 15.39 17.39 -35.56
CA TRP A 73 15.20 18.55 -36.43
C TRP A 73 13.96 19.35 -36.04
N ALA A 74 12.84 18.70 -35.75
CA ALA A 74 11.62 19.38 -35.32
C ALA A 74 11.87 20.20 -34.05
N HIS A 75 12.53 19.60 -33.05
CA HIS A 75 12.93 20.30 -31.84
C HIS A 75 13.84 21.50 -32.11
N ASP A 76 14.90 21.31 -32.91
CA ASP A 76 15.87 22.37 -33.20
C ASP A 76 15.25 23.52 -34.03
N ASN A 77 14.14 23.25 -34.74
CA ASN A 77 13.35 24.23 -35.47
C ASN A 77 12.14 24.75 -34.67
N GLY A 78 12.16 24.60 -33.34
CA GLY A 78 11.20 25.21 -32.43
C GLY A 78 9.81 24.58 -32.44
N LYS A 79 9.65 23.39 -33.03
CA LYS A 79 8.40 22.62 -33.00
C LYS A 79 8.16 22.09 -31.60
N LYS A 80 6.90 22.00 -31.22
CA LYS A 80 6.41 21.54 -29.91
C LYS A 80 5.65 20.23 -30.00
N VAL A 81 5.15 19.89 -31.17
CA VAL A 81 4.46 18.63 -31.43
C VAL A 81 5.08 17.98 -32.65
N PHE A 82 5.42 16.70 -32.49
CA PHE A 82 5.87 15.80 -33.55
C PHE A 82 4.76 14.78 -33.79
N HIS A 83 3.99 14.97 -34.86
CA HIS A 83 2.85 14.12 -35.21
C HIS A 83 3.28 13.01 -36.18
N VAL A 84 3.05 11.76 -35.80
CA VAL A 84 3.35 10.55 -36.59
C VAL A 84 2.06 10.05 -37.25
N PRO A 85 1.97 10.07 -38.59
CA PRO A 85 0.76 9.63 -39.29
C PRO A 85 0.58 8.10 -39.20
N ALA A 86 -0.58 7.62 -39.63
CA ALA A 86 -0.90 6.19 -39.66
C ALA A 86 0.17 5.35 -40.40
N GLY A 87 0.43 4.16 -39.87
CA GLY A 87 1.37 3.20 -40.46
C GLY A 87 2.10 2.38 -39.39
N THR A 88 2.85 1.38 -39.82
CA THR A 88 3.70 0.55 -38.95
C THR A 88 5.16 0.92 -39.14
N TYR A 89 5.76 1.49 -38.11
CA TYR A 89 7.16 1.95 -38.10
C TYR A 89 8.00 0.93 -37.34
N LEU A 90 8.83 0.18 -38.07
CA LEU A 90 9.65 -0.88 -37.48
C LEU A 90 10.91 -0.30 -36.83
N ILE A 91 11.13 -0.60 -35.55
CA ILE A 91 12.29 -0.16 -34.77
C ILE A 91 13.36 -1.25 -34.78
N LYS A 92 14.57 -0.90 -35.26
CA LYS A 92 15.70 -1.84 -35.42
C LYS A 92 16.06 -2.54 -34.13
N LYS A 93 16.47 -3.80 -34.23
CA LYS A 93 17.09 -4.53 -33.13
C LYS A 93 18.47 -3.98 -32.78
N GLN A 94 18.96 -4.36 -31.60
CA GLN A 94 20.26 -3.91 -31.11
C GLN A 94 21.41 -4.53 -31.92
N ASP A 95 22.56 -3.83 -31.97
CA ASP A 95 23.83 -4.45 -32.37
C ASP A 95 24.29 -5.41 -31.25
N PRO A 96 24.51 -6.70 -31.52
CA PRO A 96 24.98 -7.67 -30.52
C PRO A 96 26.35 -7.34 -29.91
N LYS A 97 27.12 -6.41 -30.49
CA LYS A 97 28.41 -5.96 -29.97
C LYS A 97 28.29 -4.86 -28.92
N LEU A 98 27.12 -4.24 -28.79
CA LEU A 98 26.87 -3.15 -27.85
C LEU A 98 26.11 -3.68 -26.63
N SER A 99 26.53 -3.26 -25.43
CA SER A 99 25.78 -3.53 -24.20
C SER A 99 24.47 -2.75 -24.12
N LEU A 100 24.41 -1.60 -24.81
CA LEU A 100 23.22 -0.80 -25.04
C LEU A 100 23.36 -0.08 -26.38
N ASP A 101 22.52 -0.41 -27.36
CA ASP A 101 22.46 0.31 -28.64
C ASP A 101 21.43 1.45 -28.57
N THR A 102 21.88 2.67 -28.28
CA THR A 102 21.00 3.86 -28.22
C THR A 102 20.42 4.26 -29.57
N SER A 103 20.95 3.72 -30.69
CA SER A 103 20.39 3.92 -32.03
C SER A 103 19.30 2.89 -32.38
N ALA A 104 18.99 1.94 -31.47
CA ALA A 104 17.97 0.91 -31.64
C ALA A 104 16.63 1.21 -30.93
N ARG A 105 16.35 2.50 -30.74
CA ARG A 105 15.17 3.06 -30.06
C ARG A 105 14.91 4.50 -30.55
N ILE A 106 13.71 5.01 -30.32
CA ILE A 106 13.41 6.45 -30.45
C ILE A 106 13.92 7.15 -29.19
N ASN A 107 14.69 8.23 -29.32
CA ASN A 107 15.22 9.01 -28.20
C ASN A 107 14.50 10.35 -28.15
N MET A 108 13.75 10.58 -27.08
CA MET A 108 12.98 11.80 -26.90
C MET A 108 13.87 13.00 -26.56
N VAL A 109 13.38 14.17 -26.95
CA VAL A 109 13.91 15.50 -26.63
C VAL A 109 12.96 16.23 -25.70
N SER A 110 13.47 17.20 -24.93
CA SER A 110 12.66 18.02 -24.02
C SER A 110 11.67 18.92 -24.76
N ASP A 111 10.67 19.43 -24.04
CA ASP A 111 9.68 20.40 -24.55
C ASP A 111 8.94 19.95 -25.82
N MET A 112 8.66 18.65 -25.92
CA MET A 112 8.11 18.00 -27.10
C MET A 112 6.95 17.06 -26.77
N THR A 113 5.88 17.14 -27.58
CA THR A 113 4.81 16.15 -27.64
C THR A 113 5.05 15.23 -28.82
N PHE A 114 5.23 13.93 -28.56
CA PHE A 114 5.26 12.88 -29.59
C PHE A 114 3.86 12.28 -29.70
N GLU A 115 3.14 12.67 -30.76
CA GLU A 115 1.73 12.31 -30.95
C GLU A 115 1.60 11.32 -32.11
N LEU A 116 0.97 10.18 -31.85
CA LEU A 116 0.69 9.16 -32.86
C LEU A 116 -0.76 9.27 -33.30
N ASP A 117 -0.99 9.11 -34.60
CA ASP A 117 -2.29 8.70 -35.12
C ASP A 117 -2.73 7.37 -34.45
N ASP A 118 -4.03 7.18 -34.22
CA ASP A 118 -4.58 5.99 -33.56
C ASP A 118 -4.23 4.68 -34.30
N LYS A 119 -3.93 4.76 -35.60
CA LYS A 119 -3.50 3.63 -36.45
C LYS A 119 -1.99 3.56 -36.63
N ALA A 120 -1.22 4.45 -36.00
CA ALA A 120 0.23 4.36 -35.99
C ALA A 120 0.71 3.30 -34.97
N VAL A 121 1.65 2.48 -35.42
CA VAL A 121 2.25 1.39 -34.62
C VAL A 121 3.77 1.56 -34.62
N ILE A 122 4.35 1.77 -33.46
CA ILE A 122 5.79 1.64 -33.23
C ILE A 122 6.06 0.18 -32.87
N GLN A 123 6.57 -0.58 -33.83
CA GLN A 123 6.75 -2.04 -33.71
C GLN A 123 8.22 -2.38 -33.51
N LYS A 124 8.53 -3.23 -32.53
CA LYS A 124 9.89 -3.78 -32.40
C LYS A 124 10.17 -4.85 -33.46
N GLU A 125 11.31 -4.78 -34.13
CA GLU A 125 11.82 -5.85 -35.00
C GLU A 125 12.05 -7.15 -34.20
N SER A 126 11.59 -8.29 -34.73
CA SER A 126 11.82 -9.62 -34.15
C SER A 126 13.30 -9.87 -33.89
N ASN A 127 13.62 -10.28 -32.67
CA ASN A 127 14.99 -10.55 -32.24
C ASN A 127 15.03 -11.60 -31.12
N GLY A 128 16.22 -11.89 -30.60
CA GLY A 128 16.44 -12.79 -29.46
C GLY A 128 17.23 -12.15 -28.32
N PHE A 129 17.24 -10.82 -28.24
CA PHE A 129 18.00 -10.10 -27.20
C PHE A 129 17.25 -10.14 -25.87
N LYS A 130 18.00 -10.27 -24.78
CA LYS A 130 17.44 -10.28 -23.42
C LYS A 130 16.80 -8.95 -23.01
N GLY A 131 17.09 -7.87 -23.73
CA GLY A 131 16.40 -6.61 -23.59
C GLY A 131 16.45 -5.74 -24.83
N TYR A 132 15.58 -4.74 -24.88
CA TYR A 132 15.46 -3.72 -25.93
C TYR A 132 14.52 -2.61 -25.45
N GLN A 133 14.46 -1.51 -26.18
CA GLN A 133 13.50 -0.43 -25.94
C GLN A 133 12.92 0.01 -27.28
N THR A 134 11.65 0.44 -27.31
CA THR A 134 11.09 1.10 -28.52
C THR A 134 11.21 2.62 -28.43
N LEU A 135 10.97 3.20 -27.25
CA LEU A 135 11.07 4.64 -27.01
C LEU A 135 11.71 4.91 -25.64
N HIS A 136 12.56 5.94 -25.60
CA HIS A 136 13.32 6.31 -24.41
C HIS A 136 13.27 7.82 -24.15
N ILE A 137 12.84 8.17 -22.95
CA ILE A 137 12.84 9.51 -22.38
C ILE A 137 14.02 9.59 -21.41
N GLY A 138 15.12 10.14 -21.92
CA GLY A 138 16.41 10.05 -21.25
C GLY A 138 16.59 10.97 -20.05
N TYR A 139 17.75 10.82 -19.42
CA TYR A 139 18.17 11.62 -18.27
C TYR A 139 17.98 13.12 -18.47
N ARG A 140 17.18 13.72 -17.57
CA ARG A 140 16.79 15.13 -17.55
C ARG A 140 15.99 15.62 -18.75
N ALA A 141 15.50 14.72 -19.61
CA ALA A 141 14.43 15.10 -20.52
C ALA A 141 13.28 15.67 -19.69
N ASN A 142 12.86 16.88 -20.04
CA ASN A 142 11.92 17.66 -19.27
C ASN A 142 10.75 18.09 -20.14
N ASN A 143 9.54 18.08 -19.60
CA ASN A 143 8.34 18.54 -20.30
C ASN A 143 8.11 17.74 -21.60
N VAL A 144 7.99 16.43 -21.46
CA VAL A 144 7.78 15.49 -22.58
C VAL A 144 6.38 14.90 -22.50
N THR A 145 5.66 14.88 -23.62
CA THR A 145 4.37 14.20 -23.72
C THR A 145 4.43 13.09 -24.77
N ILE A 146 4.00 11.89 -24.43
CA ILE A 146 3.78 10.77 -25.36
C ILE A 146 2.28 10.55 -25.47
N LYS A 147 1.72 10.64 -26.68
CA LYS A 147 0.28 10.64 -26.88
C LYS A 147 -0.17 9.69 -27.98
N GLY A 148 -1.13 8.82 -27.65
CA GLY A 148 -1.82 7.99 -28.62
C GLY A 148 -1.00 6.83 -29.20
N GLY A 149 -1.64 6.10 -30.12
CA GLY A 149 -1.04 5.03 -30.91
C GLY A 149 -0.63 3.78 -30.13
N THR A 150 0.02 2.86 -30.85
CA THR A 150 0.41 1.55 -30.31
C THR A 150 1.93 1.39 -30.28
N TYR A 151 2.46 1.01 -29.13
CA TYR A 151 3.81 0.54 -28.92
C TYR A 151 3.76 -0.97 -28.75
N ARG A 152 4.35 -1.69 -29.71
CA ARG A 152 4.22 -3.14 -29.80
C ARG A 152 5.59 -3.82 -29.75
N GLY A 153 5.77 -4.69 -28.77
CA GLY A 153 6.97 -5.53 -28.66
C GLY A 153 6.97 -6.68 -29.66
N ASP A 154 8.02 -7.50 -29.60
CA ASP A 154 8.19 -8.65 -30.50
C ASP A 154 7.84 -10.00 -29.85
N LYS A 155 7.20 -10.01 -28.67
CA LYS A 155 6.91 -11.21 -27.85
C LYS A 155 6.44 -12.41 -28.64
N ASP A 156 5.54 -12.21 -29.60
CA ASP A 156 4.94 -13.32 -30.38
C ASP A 156 5.92 -13.96 -31.37
N THR A 157 6.96 -13.23 -31.75
CA THR A 157 7.97 -13.62 -32.74
C THR A 157 9.39 -13.70 -32.17
N HIS A 158 9.54 -13.45 -30.87
CA HIS A 158 10.83 -13.33 -30.20
C HIS A 158 11.52 -14.71 -30.10
N ASP A 159 12.82 -14.73 -30.34
CA ASP A 159 13.64 -15.94 -30.19
C ASP A 159 14.14 -16.08 -28.74
N TYR A 160 13.49 -16.97 -27.98
CA TYR A 160 13.87 -17.28 -26.60
C TYR A 160 14.93 -18.40 -26.47
N SER A 161 15.51 -18.87 -27.58
CA SER A 161 16.42 -20.02 -27.57
C SER A 161 17.73 -19.78 -26.80
N SER A 162 18.10 -18.51 -26.55
CA SER A 162 19.32 -18.15 -25.80
C SER A 162 19.25 -18.46 -24.29
N GLY A 163 18.07 -18.81 -23.78
CA GLY A 163 17.82 -19.07 -22.36
C GLY A 163 17.79 -17.80 -21.49
N GLY A 164 17.34 -17.96 -20.24
CA GLY A 164 17.08 -16.84 -19.32
C GLY A 164 15.68 -16.26 -19.46
N THR A 165 15.41 -15.15 -18.77
CA THR A 165 14.06 -14.57 -18.61
C THR A 165 13.60 -13.71 -19.79
N HIS A 166 14.56 -13.12 -20.53
CA HIS A 166 14.32 -12.15 -21.62
C HIS A 166 13.43 -10.97 -21.18
N GLU A 167 13.55 -10.57 -19.92
CA GLU A 167 12.63 -9.63 -19.27
C GLU A 167 12.92 -8.16 -19.53
N GLY A 168 14.04 -7.82 -20.17
CA GLY A 168 14.47 -6.44 -20.40
C GLY A 168 13.89 -5.79 -21.66
N GLY A 169 12.88 -6.38 -22.28
CA GLY A 169 12.26 -5.86 -23.51
C GLY A 169 11.15 -4.89 -23.17
N TYR A 170 11.38 -3.59 -23.36
CA TYR A 170 10.50 -2.52 -22.90
C TYR A 170 9.88 -1.72 -24.04
N GLY A 171 8.65 -1.25 -23.81
CA GLY A 171 7.98 -0.31 -24.70
C GLY A 171 8.52 1.10 -24.56
N ILE A 172 7.95 1.83 -23.62
CA ILE A 172 8.35 3.20 -23.28
C ILE A 172 9.22 3.14 -22.02
N THR A 173 10.29 3.93 -21.98
CA THR A 173 11.14 4.02 -20.79
C THR A 173 11.41 5.47 -20.40
N THR A 174 11.46 5.74 -19.11
CA THR A 174 12.04 6.98 -18.56
C THR A 174 13.29 6.65 -17.76
N GLU A 175 14.29 7.54 -17.78
CA GLU A 175 15.49 7.44 -16.95
C GLU A 175 15.75 8.81 -16.34
N GLY A 176 15.40 9.04 -15.07
CA GLY A 176 15.61 10.35 -14.42
C GLY A 176 15.01 11.54 -15.18
N ALA A 177 13.86 11.33 -15.85
CA ALA A 177 13.13 12.35 -16.58
C ALA A 177 12.23 13.17 -15.65
N VAL A 178 11.84 14.39 -16.05
CA VAL A 178 11.04 15.29 -15.23
C VAL A 178 9.84 15.79 -16.02
N ASN A 179 8.66 15.87 -15.38
CA ASN A 179 7.44 16.40 -16.00
C ASN A 179 7.12 15.68 -17.33
N VAL A 180 6.74 14.41 -17.20
CA VAL A 180 6.42 13.54 -18.34
C VAL A 180 4.95 13.18 -18.30
N THR A 181 4.25 13.30 -19.43
CA THR A 181 2.88 12.81 -19.59
C THR A 181 2.85 11.68 -20.63
N ILE A 182 2.20 10.57 -20.30
CA ILE A 182 1.93 9.46 -21.20
C ILE A 182 0.41 9.29 -21.23
N ASP A 183 -0.22 9.51 -22.38
CA ASP A 183 -1.67 9.64 -22.50
C ASP A 183 -2.22 8.87 -23.70
N GLY A 184 -3.19 8.00 -23.47
CA GLY A 184 -3.90 7.30 -24.56
C GLY A 184 -3.06 6.29 -25.32
N VAL A 185 -1.96 5.77 -24.74
CA VAL A 185 -1.07 4.84 -25.44
C VAL A 185 -1.50 3.39 -25.25
N LYS A 186 -1.12 2.52 -26.19
CA LYS A 186 -1.19 1.06 -26.01
C LYS A 186 0.19 0.46 -25.91
N GLY A 187 0.59 -0.07 -24.77
CA GLY A 187 1.89 -0.74 -24.55
C GLY A 187 1.72 -2.26 -24.47
N ILE A 188 1.86 -2.95 -25.60
CA ILE A 188 1.45 -4.36 -25.73
C ILE A 188 2.53 -5.30 -26.30
N ASN A 189 2.42 -6.58 -25.96
CA ASN A 189 3.22 -7.69 -26.49
C ASN A 189 4.74 -7.52 -26.33
N PHE A 190 5.18 -6.99 -25.19
CA PHE A 190 6.60 -6.91 -24.82
C PHE A 190 7.10 -8.18 -24.13
N THR A 191 8.38 -8.52 -24.31
CA THR A 191 9.02 -9.62 -23.57
C THR A 191 9.27 -9.29 -22.10
N GLY A 192 9.41 -8.00 -21.80
CA GLY A 192 9.39 -7.41 -20.47
C GLY A 192 8.11 -6.62 -20.26
N ASP A 193 8.27 -5.30 -20.15
CA ASP A 193 7.29 -4.37 -19.60
C ASP A 193 6.80 -3.37 -20.65
N GLY A 194 5.52 -3.00 -20.58
CA GLY A 194 4.96 -1.99 -21.48
C GLY A 194 5.54 -0.60 -21.24
N LEU A 195 5.71 -0.24 -19.97
CA LEU A 195 6.35 1.01 -19.53
C LEU A 195 7.28 0.75 -18.35
N ALA A 196 8.51 1.27 -18.41
CA ALA A 196 9.45 1.26 -17.29
C ALA A 196 9.87 2.69 -16.91
N ILE A 197 9.49 3.12 -15.71
CA ILE A 197 9.84 4.42 -15.13
C ILE A 197 11.05 4.21 -14.21
N GLY A 198 12.23 4.69 -14.59
CA GLY A 198 13.47 4.44 -13.86
C GLY A 198 14.25 5.69 -13.46
N GLY A 199 15.29 5.50 -12.66
CA GLY A 199 16.24 6.53 -12.27
C GLY A 199 17.61 6.40 -12.94
N LYS A 200 18.39 7.50 -12.92
CA LYS A 200 19.81 7.54 -13.25
C LYS A 200 20.65 7.46 -11.97
N GLY A 201 21.53 6.46 -11.88
CA GLY A 201 22.56 6.40 -10.84
C GLY A 201 23.92 6.76 -11.41
N THR A 202 24.68 7.58 -10.68
CA THR A 202 26.09 7.89 -10.98
C THR A 202 26.93 7.65 -9.73
N MET A 203 27.77 6.61 -9.75
CA MET A 203 28.75 6.39 -8.68
C MET A 203 29.84 7.44 -8.82
N VAL A 204 30.09 8.20 -7.76
CA VAL A 204 31.11 9.24 -7.74
C VAL A 204 32.44 8.68 -7.25
N GLN A 205 32.42 7.93 -6.14
CA GLN A 205 33.63 7.40 -5.54
C GLN A 205 33.35 6.26 -4.56
N ASP A 206 34.20 5.22 -4.59
CA ASP A 206 34.32 4.21 -3.54
C ASP A 206 35.26 4.66 -2.42
N LEU A 207 34.88 4.40 -1.17
CA LEU A 207 35.70 4.67 0.01
C LEU A 207 36.00 3.39 0.75
N TYR A 208 37.22 2.87 0.59
CA TYR A 208 37.73 1.71 1.30
C TYR A 208 38.34 2.09 2.67
N GLU A 209 38.77 1.09 3.45
CA GLU A 209 39.39 1.24 4.76
C GLU A 209 40.50 2.31 4.79
N ALA A 210 41.34 2.37 3.75
CA ALA A 210 42.43 3.34 3.64
C ALA A 210 41.97 4.81 3.46
N SER A 211 40.69 5.03 3.12
CA SER A 211 40.09 6.35 3.01
C SER A 211 39.76 6.97 4.36
N PHE A 212 39.93 6.24 5.47
CA PHE A 212 39.58 6.68 6.81
C PHE A 212 40.80 6.82 7.73
N THR A 213 40.67 7.66 8.76
CA THR A 213 41.65 7.82 9.84
C THR A 213 40.92 8.05 11.16
N SER A 214 41.55 7.68 12.28
CA SER A 214 41.04 8.02 13.61
C SER A 214 40.97 9.56 13.78
N GLY A 215 39.88 10.03 14.39
CA GLY A 215 39.61 11.45 14.62
C GLY A 215 38.17 11.85 14.29
N GLY A 216 37.79 13.02 14.78
CA GLY A 216 36.48 13.63 14.54
C GLY A 216 36.60 15.06 14.00
N ILE A 217 35.47 15.77 13.98
CA ILE A 217 35.39 17.19 13.63
C ILE A 217 34.55 17.90 14.67
N ASP A 218 35.06 19.00 15.23
CA ASP A 218 34.35 19.79 16.24
C ASP A 218 33.20 20.60 15.63
N ASP A 219 32.47 21.31 16.49
CA ASP A 219 31.30 22.05 16.05
C ASP A 219 31.59 23.25 15.14
N ASN A 220 32.84 23.71 15.10
CA ASN A 220 33.34 24.81 14.28
C ASN A 220 34.02 24.32 12.98
N GLY A 221 34.02 23.00 12.73
CA GLY A 221 34.63 22.42 11.54
C GLY A 221 36.13 22.14 11.66
N ASN A 222 36.72 22.19 12.85
CA ASN A 222 38.14 21.85 13.04
C ASN A 222 38.31 20.34 13.22
N LEU A 223 39.34 19.78 12.59
CA LEU A 223 39.71 18.38 12.81
C LEU A 223 40.22 18.19 14.23
N ILE A 224 39.68 17.20 14.95
CA ILE A 224 40.07 16.89 16.34
C ILE A 224 40.55 15.45 16.47
N LYS A 225 41.42 15.21 17.46
CA LYS A 225 41.76 13.85 17.89
C LYS A 225 40.59 13.29 18.69
N ASP A 226 40.07 12.16 18.24
CA ASP A 226 38.99 11.44 18.91
C ASP A 226 39.16 9.95 18.57
N ALA A 227 39.60 9.15 19.55
CA ALA A 227 39.88 7.74 19.37
C ALA A 227 38.59 6.88 19.27
N ALA A 228 37.43 7.44 19.62
CA ALA A 228 36.14 6.76 19.51
C ALA A 228 35.53 6.90 18.11
N LYS A 229 36.12 7.72 17.24
CA LYS A 229 35.60 8.04 15.92
C LYS A 229 36.65 7.81 14.82
N ILE A 230 36.13 7.57 13.63
CA ILE A 230 36.88 7.70 12.39
C ILE A 230 36.25 8.78 11.53
N ARG A 231 37.07 9.41 10.70
CA ARG A 231 36.64 10.34 9.68
C ARG A 231 37.33 10.05 8.36
N THR A 232 36.83 10.61 7.27
CA THR A 232 37.56 10.56 5.99
C THR A 232 38.93 11.23 6.15
N LYS A 233 39.96 10.58 5.61
CA LYS A 233 41.36 11.02 5.66
C LYS A 233 41.58 12.26 4.80
N ALA A 234 40.96 12.28 3.62
CA ALA A 234 40.94 13.40 2.69
C ALA A 234 39.51 13.95 2.56
N ALA A 235 39.40 15.20 2.10
CA ALA A 235 38.13 15.80 1.75
C ALA A 235 37.54 15.14 0.51
N LEU A 236 36.24 14.88 0.53
CA LEU A 236 35.46 14.43 -0.63
C LEU A 236 34.91 15.65 -1.37
N THR A 237 34.96 15.66 -2.69
CA THR A 237 34.66 16.87 -3.48
C THR A 237 33.43 16.68 -4.35
N PHE A 238 32.75 17.79 -4.68
CA PHE A 238 31.65 17.82 -5.64
C PHE A 238 32.10 18.17 -7.07
N ASN A 239 33.33 17.78 -7.45
CA ASN A 239 33.91 18.12 -8.76
C ASN A 239 33.45 17.18 -9.89
N HIS A 240 32.77 16.07 -9.57
CA HIS A 240 32.24 15.16 -10.59
C HIS A 240 31.22 15.92 -11.48
N PRO A 241 31.25 15.76 -12.82
CA PRO A 241 30.38 16.51 -13.73
C PRO A 241 28.89 16.43 -13.39
N ILE A 242 28.43 15.31 -12.81
CA ILE A 242 27.04 15.13 -12.38
C ILE A 242 26.56 16.23 -11.43
N PHE A 243 27.43 16.81 -10.61
CA PHE A 243 27.06 17.84 -9.63
C PHE A 243 26.97 19.26 -10.20
N GLN A 244 27.28 19.43 -11.49
CA GLN A 244 26.95 20.66 -12.22
C GLN A 244 25.44 20.77 -12.44
N THR A 245 24.75 19.63 -12.50
CA THR A 245 23.34 19.52 -12.84
C THR A 245 22.50 19.02 -11.68
N GLU A 246 23.08 18.19 -10.82
CA GLU A 246 22.43 17.59 -9.67
C GLU A 246 22.99 18.17 -8.38
N ARG A 247 22.12 18.55 -7.44
CA ARG A 247 22.53 19.15 -6.16
C ARG A 247 22.17 18.25 -4.98
N GLU A 248 22.08 16.96 -5.23
CA GLU A 248 21.72 15.93 -4.26
C GLU A 248 22.63 14.71 -4.38
N PHE A 249 22.86 14.01 -3.27
CA PHE A 249 23.69 12.81 -3.22
C PHE A 249 23.34 11.91 -2.03
N GLU A 250 23.83 10.68 -2.04
CA GLU A 250 23.70 9.74 -0.93
C GLU A 250 24.98 8.95 -0.68
N LEU A 251 25.02 8.26 0.45
CA LEU A 251 25.98 7.19 0.74
C LEU A 251 25.27 5.84 0.77
N SER A 252 25.82 4.82 0.11
CA SER A 252 25.21 3.48 -0.01
C SER A 252 26.22 2.35 0.22
N ASN A 253 25.69 1.12 0.24
CA ASN A 253 26.45 -0.14 0.27
C ASN A 253 27.53 -0.23 1.36
N ARG A 254 27.23 0.31 2.54
CA ARG A 254 28.17 0.28 3.66
C ARG A 254 28.56 -1.15 4.05
N GLN A 255 29.83 -1.37 4.35
CA GLN A 255 30.33 -2.57 5.04
C GLN A 255 31.19 -2.14 6.22
N LYS A 256 31.00 -2.80 7.38
CA LYS A 256 31.73 -2.51 8.64
C LYS A 256 31.81 -1.01 8.99
N LEU A 257 30.75 -0.28 8.68
CA LEU A 257 30.50 1.10 9.09
C LEU A 257 29.13 1.17 9.78
N PRO A 258 28.92 2.12 10.71
CA PRO A 258 27.61 2.38 11.28
C PRO A 258 26.59 2.80 10.20
N GLY A 259 25.31 2.57 10.48
CA GLY A 259 24.22 3.03 9.61
C GLY A 259 24.02 4.54 9.58
N THR A 260 24.61 5.26 10.53
CA THR A 260 24.52 6.71 10.68
C THR A 260 25.88 7.37 10.67
N PHE A 261 25.94 8.62 10.20
CA PHE A 261 27.17 9.40 10.11
C PHE A 261 26.90 10.90 10.28
N ASP A 262 27.95 11.65 10.61
CA ASP A 262 27.95 13.10 10.53
C ASP A 262 28.69 13.53 9.26
N ILE A 263 28.26 14.66 8.70
CA ILE A 263 28.85 15.26 7.50
C ILE A 263 29.11 16.75 7.73
N TYR A 264 30.28 17.21 7.29
CA TYR A 264 30.76 18.57 7.48
C TYR A 264 31.14 19.16 6.13
N PHE A 265 30.48 20.25 5.74
CA PHE A 265 30.66 20.93 4.46
C PHE A 265 31.55 22.16 4.60
N TYR A 266 32.36 22.40 3.57
CA TYR A 266 33.32 23.49 3.53
C TYR A 266 33.28 24.20 2.17
N LYS A 267 33.61 25.49 2.18
CA LYS A 267 33.82 26.30 0.97
C LYS A 267 35.15 25.94 0.29
N LYS A 268 35.34 26.43 -0.93
CA LYS A 268 36.56 26.19 -1.72
C LYS A 268 37.84 26.69 -1.05
N ASP A 269 37.76 27.76 -0.25
CA ASP A 269 38.88 28.32 0.52
C ASP A 269 39.18 27.57 1.84
N GLY A 270 38.42 26.50 2.14
CA GLY A 270 38.56 25.72 3.37
C GLY A 270 37.75 26.26 4.55
N THR A 271 36.98 27.35 4.37
CA THR A 271 36.10 27.87 5.42
C THR A 271 34.98 26.87 5.71
N PHE A 272 34.78 26.54 6.98
CA PHE A 272 33.64 25.72 7.42
C PHE A 272 32.32 26.39 7.06
N LEU A 273 31.40 25.63 6.46
CA LEU A 273 30.13 26.14 5.98
C LEU A 273 28.97 25.68 6.85
N SER A 274 28.80 24.36 7.01
CA SER A 274 27.69 23.76 7.76
C SER A 274 27.99 22.30 8.07
N LYS A 275 27.16 21.69 8.92
CA LYS A 275 27.21 20.26 9.23
C LYS A 275 25.81 19.68 9.36
N LEU A 276 25.68 18.39 9.07
CA LEU A 276 24.50 17.60 9.40
C LEU A 276 24.98 16.44 10.27
N LYS A 277 24.30 16.20 11.40
CA LYS A 277 24.64 15.09 12.31
C LYS A 277 23.62 13.96 12.18
N GLY A 278 24.04 12.73 12.44
CA GLY A 278 23.17 11.55 12.48
C GLY A 278 22.42 11.27 11.18
N GLN A 279 23.00 11.61 10.03
CA GLN A 279 22.43 11.28 8.73
C GLN A 279 22.46 9.76 8.53
N SER A 280 21.44 9.23 7.87
CA SER A 280 21.33 7.78 7.63
C SER A 280 21.88 7.39 6.28
N MET A 281 22.42 6.18 6.16
CA MET A 281 22.73 5.60 4.84
C MET A 281 21.49 5.62 3.94
N ARG A 282 21.71 5.83 2.65
CA ARG A 282 20.70 5.97 1.60
C ARG A 282 19.82 7.22 1.72
N GLN A 283 19.99 8.04 2.76
CA GLN A 283 19.33 9.33 2.82
C GLN A 283 19.85 10.23 1.69
N LEU A 284 18.94 10.72 0.85
CA LEU A 284 19.24 11.73 -0.15
C LEU A 284 19.49 13.07 0.54
N MET A 285 20.69 13.61 0.39
CA MET A 285 21.15 14.85 1.01
C MET A 285 21.36 15.94 -0.04
N LYS A 286 20.92 17.16 0.27
CA LYS A 286 21.19 18.34 -0.57
C LYS A 286 22.60 18.86 -0.34
N ILE A 287 23.27 19.27 -1.41
CA ILE A 287 24.56 19.94 -1.37
C ILE A 287 24.32 21.42 -1.03
N PRO A 288 24.76 21.92 0.15
CA PRO A 288 24.55 23.32 0.53
C PRO A 288 25.15 24.30 -0.48
N ASP A 289 24.54 25.47 -0.62
CA ASP A 289 25.04 26.51 -1.50
C ASP A 289 26.46 26.95 -1.10
N GLY A 290 27.36 27.00 -2.07
CA GLY A 290 28.77 27.31 -1.86
C GLY A 290 29.61 26.17 -1.26
N ALA A 291 29.03 25.00 -0.94
CA ALA A 291 29.80 23.82 -0.55
C ALA A 291 30.64 23.33 -1.73
N ASN A 292 31.94 23.13 -1.47
CA ASN A 292 32.89 22.62 -2.44
C ASN A 292 33.35 21.19 -2.12
N HIS A 293 33.54 20.91 -0.83
CA HIS A 293 33.97 19.62 -0.34
C HIS A 293 33.39 19.35 1.05
N PHE A 294 33.50 18.09 1.48
CA PHE A 294 33.00 17.65 2.76
C PHE A 294 33.88 16.55 3.38
N TYR A 295 33.69 16.35 4.68
CA TYR A 295 34.23 15.21 5.42
C TYR A 295 33.09 14.42 6.04
N LEU A 296 33.29 13.11 6.13
CA LEU A 296 32.40 12.19 6.83
C LEU A 296 33.02 11.83 8.17
N VAL A 297 32.18 11.68 9.20
CA VAL A 297 32.58 11.20 10.53
C VAL A 297 31.64 10.08 10.95
N PHE A 298 32.22 8.97 11.39
CA PHE A 298 31.49 7.79 11.89
C PHE A 298 31.84 7.55 13.34
N ASN A 299 30.82 7.25 14.16
CA ASN A 299 30.99 6.93 15.57
C ASN A 299 31.47 5.47 15.76
N GLN A 300 32.70 5.18 15.32
CA GLN A 300 33.39 3.91 15.56
C GLN A 300 34.90 4.13 15.72
N PRO A 301 35.60 3.32 16.54
CA PRO A 301 37.01 3.57 16.91
C PRO A 301 38.04 3.16 15.83
N ALA A 302 37.68 2.28 14.90
CA ALA A 302 38.60 1.74 13.89
C ALA A 302 37.93 1.65 12.51
N SER A 303 38.73 1.70 11.45
CA SER A 303 38.28 1.61 10.05
C SER A 303 38.43 0.22 9.42
N THR A 304 38.73 -0.81 10.22
CA THR A 304 39.03 -2.17 9.71
C THR A 304 37.88 -2.73 8.88
N GLY A 305 38.15 -2.94 7.59
CA GLY A 305 37.22 -3.37 6.55
C GLY A 305 36.09 -2.40 6.26
N ALA A 306 36.22 -1.12 6.63
CA ALA A 306 35.24 -0.09 6.30
C ALA A 306 35.13 0.09 4.78
N TYR A 307 33.90 0.14 4.28
CA TYR A 307 33.60 0.42 2.89
C TYR A 307 32.29 1.18 2.78
N VAL A 308 32.22 2.19 1.92
CA VAL A 308 30.97 2.90 1.56
C VAL A 308 31.11 3.54 0.19
N GLU A 309 30.00 3.64 -0.52
CA GLU A 309 29.94 4.26 -1.84
C GLU A 309 29.29 5.65 -1.76
N PHE A 310 29.84 6.61 -2.50
CA PHE A 310 29.29 7.96 -2.67
C PHE A 310 28.61 8.06 -4.03
N TRP A 311 27.29 8.29 -4.04
CA TRP A 311 26.46 8.28 -5.24
C TRP A 311 25.71 9.58 -5.44
N GLN A 312 25.44 9.89 -6.71
CA GLN A 312 24.30 10.69 -7.12
C GLN A 312 23.20 9.76 -7.66
N ARG A 313 21.94 9.99 -7.24
CA ARG A 313 20.77 9.29 -7.77
C ARG A 313 19.70 10.30 -8.18
N ALA A 314 19.31 10.28 -9.45
CA ALA A 314 18.19 11.04 -9.98
C ALA A 314 17.07 10.09 -10.36
N VAL A 315 15.95 10.14 -9.65
CA VAL A 315 14.73 9.41 -9.99
C VAL A 315 13.93 10.17 -11.06
N SER A 316 13.04 9.48 -11.78
CA SER A 316 12.06 10.18 -12.62
C SER A 316 11.06 10.93 -11.72
N LYS A 317 10.70 12.17 -12.08
CA LYS A 317 9.84 13.02 -11.24
C LYS A 317 8.63 13.52 -12.02
N GLN A 318 7.46 13.55 -11.38
CA GLN A 318 6.23 14.10 -11.99
C GLN A 318 5.89 13.41 -13.32
N VAL A 319 5.83 12.08 -13.28
CA VAL A 319 5.38 11.28 -14.43
C VAL A 319 3.91 10.98 -14.26
N LYS A 320 3.10 11.34 -15.26
CA LYS A 320 1.67 11.03 -15.32
C LYS A 320 1.40 10.04 -16.44
N VAL A 321 0.73 8.94 -16.13
CA VAL A 321 0.29 7.92 -17.09
C VAL A 321 -1.23 7.84 -17.01
N GLN A 322 -1.92 8.11 -18.12
CA GLN A 322 -3.38 8.17 -18.12
C GLN A 322 -4.02 7.63 -19.39
N ASN A 323 -5.29 7.20 -19.27
CA ASN A 323 -6.15 6.77 -20.38
C ASN A 323 -5.52 5.70 -21.28
N SER A 324 -4.57 4.92 -20.76
CA SER A 324 -3.73 4.02 -21.54
C SER A 324 -4.07 2.55 -21.29
N GLU A 325 -3.65 1.68 -22.21
CA GLU A 325 -3.81 0.23 -22.15
C GLU A 325 -2.44 -0.43 -22.08
N PHE A 326 -2.20 -1.26 -21.07
CA PHE A 326 -0.99 -2.07 -20.96
C PHE A 326 -1.38 -3.54 -20.85
N ALA A 327 -1.12 -4.30 -21.91
CA ALA A 327 -1.71 -5.63 -22.04
C ALA A 327 -0.80 -6.64 -22.74
N PHE A 328 -1.04 -7.93 -22.46
CA PHE A 328 -0.37 -9.05 -23.12
C PHE A 328 1.17 -9.05 -23.03
N ASN A 329 1.76 -8.23 -22.16
CA ASN A 329 3.18 -8.25 -21.88
C ASN A 329 3.57 -9.51 -21.10
N ARG A 330 4.83 -9.93 -21.20
CA ARG A 330 5.31 -11.12 -20.50
C ARG A 330 5.53 -10.87 -19.02
N ARG A 331 6.07 -9.71 -18.64
CA ARG A 331 6.49 -9.42 -17.27
C ARG A 331 5.56 -8.44 -16.58
N GLN A 332 5.48 -7.17 -17.00
CA GLN A 332 4.64 -6.16 -16.33
C GLN A 332 3.86 -5.28 -17.31
N GLY A 333 2.77 -4.68 -16.84
CA GLY A 333 2.17 -3.55 -17.54
C GLY A 333 3.06 -2.31 -17.39
N ILE A 334 3.23 -1.86 -16.15
CA ILE A 334 4.03 -0.68 -15.78
C ILE A 334 4.97 -1.02 -14.62
N THR A 335 6.23 -0.66 -14.73
CA THR A 335 7.23 -0.72 -13.66
C THR A 335 7.64 0.67 -13.21
N ILE A 336 7.71 0.88 -11.90
CA ILE A 336 8.29 2.07 -11.27
C ILE A 336 9.54 1.64 -10.50
N GLY A 337 10.69 1.74 -11.17
CA GLY A 337 12.01 1.37 -10.67
C GLY A 337 12.85 2.55 -10.18
N GLY A 338 12.21 3.65 -9.76
CA GLY A 338 12.87 4.89 -9.34
C GLY A 338 12.06 6.11 -9.75
N GLY A 339 11.05 6.44 -8.94
CA GLY A 339 10.11 7.52 -9.20
C GLY A 339 9.75 8.36 -7.98
N ASP A 340 9.52 9.65 -8.20
CA ASP A 340 8.91 10.57 -7.23
C ASP A 340 7.73 11.31 -7.86
N GLN A 341 6.58 11.36 -7.17
CA GLN A 341 5.35 11.98 -7.68
C GLN A 341 4.88 11.34 -8.99
N ILE A 342 4.71 10.02 -8.98
CA ILE A 342 4.25 9.25 -10.14
C ILE A 342 2.74 9.05 -10.02
N THR A 343 1.99 9.44 -11.04
CA THR A 343 0.53 9.26 -11.11
C THR A 343 0.17 8.31 -12.24
N ILE A 344 -0.52 7.22 -11.93
CA ILE A 344 -1.04 6.24 -12.89
C ILE A 344 -2.56 6.22 -12.72
N GLU A 345 -3.31 6.80 -13.67
CA GLU A 345 -4.77 6.95 -13.54
C GLU A 345 -5.60 6.63 -14.77
N ASN A 346 -6.81 6.09 -14.57
CA ASN A 346 -7.75 5.80 -15.67
C ASN A 346 -7.18 4.89 -16.77
N ASN A 347 -6.31 3.94 -16.39
CA ASN A 347 -5.72 2.98 -17.33
C ASN A 347 -6.39 1.62 -17.22
N VAL A 348 -6.17 0.78 -18.25
CA VAL A 348 -6.59 -0.63 -18.27
C VAL A 348 -5.34 -1.50 -18.33
N LEU A 349 -5.16 -2.40 -17.35
CA LEU A 349 -3.98 -3.27 -17.26
C LEU A 349 -4.39 -4.73 -17.14
N HIS A 350 -4.11 -5.53 -18.17
CA HIS A 350 -4.68 -6.87 -18.26
C HIS A 350 -3.86 -7.88 -19.05
N ASP A 351 -4.21 -9.16 -18.86
CA ASP A 351 -3.63 -10.30 -19.60
C ASP A 351 -2.09 -10.37 -19.53
N ILE A 352 -1.49 -9.88 -18.43
CA ILE A 352 -0.05 -9.95 -18.21
C ILE A 352 0.34 -11.37 -17.80
N LYS A 353 1.20 -12.01 -18.60
CA LYS A 353 1.57 -13.43 -18.43
C LYS A 353 2.84 -13.81 -19.18
N GLY A 354 3.73 -14.52 -18.48
CA GLY A 354 4.85 -15.28 -19.07
C GLY A 354 6.13 -15.32 -18.24
N THR A 355 6.54 -14.20 -17.62
CA THR A 355 7.74 -14.09 -16.77
C THR A 355 7.37 -13.38 -15.47
N ALA A 356 7.81 -13.90 -14.32
CA ALA A 356 7.56 -13.27 -13.03
C ALA A 356 8.06 -11.81 -12.99
N PRO A 357 7.35 -10.90 -12.30
CA PRO A 357 6.21 -11.17 -11.41
C PRO A 357 4.85 -11.29 -12.11
N GLN A 358 4.69 -10.94 -13.39
CA GLN A 358 3.40 -10.99 -14.11
C GLN A 358 2.34 -10.03 -13.52
N SER A 359 2.74 -8.78 -13.26
CA SER A 359 1.92 -7.77 -12.58
C SER A 359 1.28 -6.77 -13.55
N GLY A 360 0.17 -6.15 -13.15
CA GLY A 360 -0.30 -4.93 -13.79
C GLY A 360 0.68 -3.77 -13.55
N ILE A 361 0.86 -3.38 -12.28
CA ILE A 361 1.81 -2.35 -11.83
C ILE A 361 2.73 -2.94 -10.76
N ASP A 362 4.01 -2.59 -10.86
CA ASP A 362 5.01 -2.95 -9.85
C ASP A 362 5.91 -1.77 -9.50
N VAL A 363 5.88 -1.42 -8.21
CA VAL A 363 6.68 -0.38 -7.61
C VAL A 363 7.86 -1.04 -6.89
N GLU A 364 8.92 -1.27 -7.66
CA GLU A 364 10.14 -1.96 -7.22
C GLU A 364 11.36 -1.22 -7.76
N GLY A 365 11.94 -0.38 -6.91
CA GLY A 365 13.16 0.37 -7.20
C GLY A 365 14.44 -0.40 -6.90
N GLY A 366 14.34 -1.54 -6.21
CA GLY A 366 15.50 -2.26 -5.67
C GLY A 366 16.28 -1.38 -4.69
N TYR A 367 15.60 -0.47 -3.99
CA TYR A 367 16.19 0.48 -3.08
C TYR A 367 17.01 -0.22 -1.99
N GLY A 368 16.60 -1.38 -1.47
CA GLY A 368 17.43 -2.16 -0.53
C GLY A 368 18.75 -2.69 -1.13
N GLU A 369 18.79 -2.86 -2.46
CA GLU A 369 19.81 -3.60 -3.22
C GLU A 369 20.57 -2.69 -4.20
N ASN A 370 20.90 -1.47 -3.76
CA ASN A 370 21.62 -0.46 -4.54
C ASN A 370 20.86 0.18 -5.72
N GLY A 371 19.54 -0.02 -5.78
CA GLY A 371 18.63 0.62 -6.73
C GLY A 371 18.15 2.02 -6.30
N HIS A 372 17.02 2.45 -6.84
CA HIS A 372 16.49 3.80 -6.68
C HIS A 372 15.30 3.84 -5.72
N LEU A 373 15.09 4.96 -5.05
CA LEU A 373 13.97 5.11 -4.12
C LEU A 373 12.68 5.44 -4.89
N ASN A 374 11.57 4.83 -4.49
CA ASN A 374 10.23 5.21 -4.92
C ASN A 374 9.53 6.01 -3.81
N THR A 375 9.00 7.18 -4.15
CA THR A 375 8.25 8.04 -3.23
C THR A 375 7.02 8.68 -3.88
N ASN A 376 5.98 8.95 -3.10
CA ASN A 376 4.81 9.72 -3.54
C ASN A 376 4.17 9.11 -4.80
N ILE A 377 3.71 7.87 -4.69
CA ILE A 377 3.13 7.11 -5.82
C ILE A 377 1.60 7.13 -5.73
N PHE A 378 0.92 7.47 -6.82
CA PHE A 378 -0.53 7.60 -6.89
C PHE A 378 -1.09 6.68 -7.98
N ILE A 379 -1.84 5.65 -7.59
CA ILE A 379 -2.46 4.68 -8.50
C ILE A 379 -3.98 4.81 -8.37
N LYS A 380 -4.65 5.42 -9.36
CA LYS A 380 -6.02 5.91 -9.23
C LYS A 380 -6.97 5.45 -10.33
N ASN A 381 -8.15 4.95 -9.98
CA ASN A 381 -9.24 4.68 -10.94
C ASN A 381 -8.82 3.81 -12.14
N ASN A 382 -7.90 2.86 -11.94
CA ASN A 382 -7.49 1.92 -12.99
C ASN A 382 -8.33 0.64 -12.92
N GLU A 383 -8.44 -0.01 -14.07
CA GLU A 383 -9.11 -1.31 -14.25
C GLU A 383 -8.07 -2.41 -14.43
N PHE A 384 -8.13 -3.45 -13.61
CA PHE A 384 -7.24 -4.60 -13.69
C PHE A 384 -8.01 -5.90 -13.83
N TYR A 385 -7.62 -6.75 -14.79
CA TYR A 385 -8.20 -8.08 -14.94
C TYR A 385 -7.26 -9.05 -15.66
N ASN A 386 -7.45 -10.35 -15.45
CA ASN A 386 -6.70 -11.42 -16.11
C ASN A 386 -5.15 -11.35 -15.99
N ASN A 387 -4.61 -10.61 -15.02
CA ASN A 387 -3.18 -10.63 -14.73
C ASN A 387 -2.83 -11.95 -14.04
N ALA A 388 -1.72 -12.59 -14.43
CA ALA A 388 -1.47 -13.97 -14.06
C ALA A 388 -1.10 -14.17 -12.58
N ALA A 389 -0.65 -13.12 -11.89
CA ALA A 389 -0.24 -13.19 -10.49
C ALA A 389 -0.64 -11.96 -9.65
N TYR A 390 -0.39 -10.74 -10.14
CA TYR A 390 -0.63 -9.51 -9.37
C TYR A 390 -1.35 -8.44 -10.20
N ASP A 391 -2.24 -7.67 -9.58
CA ASP A 391 -2.70 -6.41 -10.17
C ASP A 391 -1.75 -5.27 -9.79
N ILE A 392 -1.46 -5.10 -8.49
CA ILE A 392 -0.53 -4.08 -7.98
C ILE A 392 0.46 -4.70 -6.97
N ILE A 393 1.74 -4.37 -7.14
CA ILE A 393 2.82 -4.62 -6.17
C ILE A 393 3.39 -3.29 -5.70
N LEU A 394 3.43 -3.11 -4.37
CA LEU A 394 4.22 -2.10 -3.68
C LEU A 394 5.38 -2.83 -3.00
N TYR A 395 6.52 -2.94 -3.70
CA TYR A 395 7.63 -3.77 -3.24
C TYR A 395 8.52 -3.04 -2.24
N ASP A 396 9.08 -1.90 -2.67
CA ASP A 396 9.90 -1.02 -1.85
C ASP A 396 9.67 0.47 -2.17
N GLY A 397 9.93 1.31 -1.17
CA GLY A 397 9.64 2.73 -1.22
C GLY A 397 8.76 3.19 -0.06
N HIS A 398 8.24 4.41 -0.15
CA HIS A 398 7.29 4.92 0.83
C HIS A 398 6.33 5.96 0.27
N ASP A 399 5.22 6.17 0.99
CA ASP A 399 4.16 7.12 0.66
C ASP A 399 3.48 6.80 -0.68
N ALA A 400 2.59 5.79 -0.67
CA ALA A 400 1.74 5.44 -1.81
C ALA A 400 0.25 5.65 -1.50
N THR A 401 -0.52 6.06 -2.51
CA THR A 401 -1.99 6.08 -2.47
C THR A 401 -2.54 5.22 -3.61
N VAL A 402 -3.24 4.15 -3.27
CA VAL A 402 -3.98 3.29 -4.20
C VAL A 402 -5.47 3.59 -3.98
N GLU A 403 -6.11 4.29 -4.93
CA GLU A 403 -7.45 4.85 -4.74
C GLU A 403 -8.42 4.56 -5.89
N GLY A 404 -9.63 4.10 -5.57
CA GLY A 404 -10.72 3.99 -6.56
C GLY A 404 -10.51 2.97 -7.67
N ASN A 405 -9.52 2.06 -7.55
CA ASN A 405 -9.22 1.06 -8.57
C ASN A 405 -10.17 -0.15 -8.47
N HIS A 406 -10.41 -0.80 -9.60
CA HIS A 406 -11.09 -2.10 -9.65
C HIS A 406 -10.07 -3.20 -9.95
N LEU A 407 -9.86 -4.07 -8.96
CA LEU A 407 -8.85 -5.13 -8.96
C LEU A 407 -9.54 -6.48 -9.15
N ALA A 408 -9.65 -6.94 -10.40
CA ALA A 408 -10.50 -8.06 -10.79
C ALA A 408 -9.74 -9.23 -11.43
N SER A 409 -8.44 -9.38 -11.15
CA SER A 409 -7.71 -10.61 -11.49
C SER A 409 -8.12 -11.76 -10.56
N LYS A 410 -9.19 -12.46 -10.94
CA LYS A 410 -9.86 -13.47 -10.10
C LYS A 410 -8.93 -14.61 -9.70
N GLY A 411 -8.93 -14.93 -8.41
CA GLY A 411 -8.08 -15.94 -7.79
C GLY A 411 -6.60 -15.54 -7.68
N LYS A 412 -6.27 -14.27 -7.92
CA LYS A 412 -4.91 -13.71 -7.88
C LYS A 412 -4.79 -12.65 -6.80
N ILE A 413 -3.59 -12.09 -6.64
CA ILE A 413 -3.34 -11.03 -5.66
C ILE A 413 -3.69 -9.69 -6.31
N GLY A 414 -4.72 -9.02 -5.82
CA GLY A 414 -5.07 -7.68 -6.27
C GLY A 414 -4.03 -6.66 -5.78
N LEU A 415 -3.64 -6.76 -4.50
CA LEU A 415 -2.65 -5.86 -3.92
C LEU A 415 -1.66 -6.62 -3.05
N ALA A 416 -0.37 -6.44 -3.34
CA ALA A 416 0.73 -6.83 -2.47
C ALA A 416 1.44 -5.58 -1.94
N VAL A 417 1.62 -5.46 -0.62
CA VAL A 417 2.47 -4.44 0.02
C VAL A 417 3.50 -5.18 0.86
N SER A 418 4.75 -5.26 0.41
CA SER A 418 5.79 -6.06 1.08
C SER A 418 6.51 -5.31 2.21
N PRO A 419 7.23 -6.02 3.11
CA PRO A 419 7.86 -5.41 4.28
C PRO A 419 8.80 -4.21 4.01
N PRO A 420 9.53 -4.12 2.87
CA PRO A 420 10.36 -2.95 2.61
C PRO A 420 9.56 -1.67 2.30
N PHE A 421 8.28 -1.78 1.94
CA PHE A 421 7.42 -0.64 1.64
C PHE A 421 6.80 -0.08 2.93
N THR A 422 6.68 1.25 3.05
CA THR A 422 6.04 1.88 4.22
C THR A 422 5.07 2.99 3.84
N LYS A 423 4.07 3.26 4.69
CA LYS A 423 3.09 4.34 4.53
C LYS A 423 2.29 4.23 3.24
N ALA A 424 1.51 3.17 3.11
CA ALA A 424 0.55 3.03 2.02
C ALA A 424 -0.88 3.38 2.50
N LEU A 425 -1.60 4.19 1.72
CA LEU A 425 -3.03 4.45 1.87
C LEU A 425 -3.79 3.73 0.76
N ILE A 426 -4.67 2.80 1.14
CA ILE A 426 -5.49 1.99 0.23
C ILE A 426 -6.94 2.41 0.43
N LYS A 427 -7.51 3.17 -0.51
CA LYS A 427 -8.76 3.89 -0.30
C LYS A 427 -9.80 3.63 -1.39
N ASP A 428 -11.03 3.34 -1.00
CA ASP A 428 -12.19 3.26 -1.90
C ASP A 428 -11.99 2.33 -3.13
N ASN A 429 -11.12 1.31 -3.02
CA ASN A 429 -10.90 0.33 -4.09
C ASN A 429 -11.93 -0.81 -4.01
N HIS A 430 -12.14 -1.49 -5.14
CA HIS A 430 -12.96 -2.68 -5.24
C HIS A 430 -12.12 -3.88 -5.66
N PHE A 431 -11.96 -4.84 -4.75
CA PHE A 431 -11.35 -6.14 -5.01
C PHE A 431 -12.45 -7.14 -5.40
N ASP A 432 -12.51 -7.53 -6.67
CA ASP A 432 -13.51 -8.48 -7.19
C ASP A 432 -12.88 -9.83 -7.51
N GLY A 433 -12.88 -10.72 -6.52
CA GLY A 433 -12.28 -12.05 -6.60
C GLY A 433 -10.76 -12.06 -6.49
N SER A 434 -10.13 -10.92 -6.20
CA SER A 434 -8.69 -10.78 -5.98
C SER A 434 -8.37 -10.54 -4.50
N SER A 435 -7.17 -10.91 -4.07
CA SER A 435 -6.77 -10.91 -2.64
C SER A 435 -5.89 -9.73 -2.25
N ILE A 436 -5.86 -9.40 -0.96
CA ILE A 436 -4.92 -8.43 -0.37
C ILE A 436 -3.85 -9.18 0.43
N TYR A 437 -2.59 -8.85 0.20
CA TYR A 437 -1.44 -9.26 1.02
C TYR A 437 -0.69 -8.01 1.46
N ALA A 438 -0.79 -7.64 2.74
CA ALA A 438 -0.17 -6.42 3.23
C ALA A 438 0.58 -6.64 4.54
N TYR A 439 1.82 -6.16 4.55
CA TYR A 439 2.67 -6.05 5.73
C TYR A 439 2.71 -4.58 6.15
N HIS A 440 2.63 -4.35 7.46
CA HIS A 440 2.78 -3.11 8.25
C HIS A 440 2.70 -1.70 7.61
N ASP A 441 2.34 -0.70 8.42
CA ASP A 441 2.28 0.71 8.01
C ASP A 441 1.36 0.96 6.79
N VAL A 442 0.20 0.30 6.76
CA VAL A 442 -0.83 0.47 5.74
C VAL A 442 -2.15 0.89 6.38
N GLU A 443 -2.80 1.89 5.81
CA GLU A 443 -4.15 2.31 6.16
C GLU A 443 -5.13 1.93 5.04
N PHE A 444 -6.18 1.19 5.39
CA PHE A 444 -7.27 0.82 4.49
C PHE A 444 -8.52 1.62 4.85
N VAL A 445 -9.12 2.30 3.88
CA VAL A 445 -10.34 3.11 4.09
C VAL A 445 -11.37 2.81 3.02
N GLY A 446 -12.59 2.42 3.41
CA GLY A 446 -13.73 2.38 2.48
C GLY A 446 -13.67 1.33 1.36
N ASN A 447 -12.71 0.40 1.39
CA ASN A 447 -12.57 -0.58 0.30
C ASN A 447 -13.65 -1.67 0.37
N LYS A 448 -13.99 -2.21 -0.80
CA LYS A 448 -14.94 -3.30 -0.98
C LYS A 448 -14.24 -4.56 -1.44
N MET A 449 -14.61 -5.70 -0.88
CA MET A 449 -14.04 -7.01 -1.21
C MET A 449 -15.15 -8.00 -1.51
N ASN A 450 -15.12 -8.63 -2.69
CA ASN A 450 -16.11 -9.62 -3.12
C ASN A 450 -15.42 -10.94 -3.47
N ASN A 451 -15.84 -12.05 -2.86
CA ASN A 451 -15.23 -13.37 -3.09
C ASN A 451 -13.69 -13.35 -2.96
N SER A 452 -13.22 -12.57 -1.98
CA SER A 452 -11.79 -12.25 -1.80
C SER A 452 -11.31 -12.72 -0.44
N LEU A 453 -10.00 -12.60 -0.21
CA LEU A 453 -9.42 -12.78 1.12
C LEU A 453 -8.37 -11.73 1.43
N THR A 454 -8.15 -11.51 2.72
CA THR A 454 -7.05 -10.70 3.22
C THR A 454 -5.95 -11.58 3.82
N HIS A 455 -4.72 -11.09 3.75
CA HIS A 455 -3.61 -11.49 4.59
C HIS A 455 -2.97 -10.21 5.11
N LEU A 456 -3.08 -9.97 6.42
CA LEU A 456 -2.70 -8.72 7.08
C LEU A 456 -1.74 -9.04 8.21
N GLU A 457 -0.47 -8.66 8.05
CA GLU A 457 0.59 -8.84 9.04
C GLU A 457 1.05 -7.47 9.57
N GLY A 458 0.67 -7.14 10.82
CA GLY A 458 1.07 -5.89 11.49
C GLY A 458 2.59 -5.76 11.70
N PRO A 459 3.06 -4.68 12.36
CA PRO A 459 2.30 -3.66 13.12
C PRO A 459 1.72 -2.51 12.29
N ASN A 460 1.05 -1.55 12.93
CA ASN A 460 0.57 -0.30 12.33
C ASN A 460 -0.34 -0.49 11.10
N LEU A 461 -1.13 -1.56 11.08
CA LEU A 461 -2.18 -1.78 10.11
C LEU A 461 -3.51 -1.27 10.66
N LYS A 462 -4.15 -0.36 9.92
CA LYS A 462 -5.45 0.21 10.29
C LYS A 462 -6.44 -0.01 9.17
N LEU A 463 -7.62 -0.50 9.51
CA LEU A 463 -8.73 -0.68 8.59
C LEU A 463 -9.93 0.12 9.10
N ASP A 464 -10.57 0.88 8.23
CA ASP A 464 -11.78 1.64 8.56
C ASP A 464 -12.79 1.62 7.43
N GLY A 465 -14.06 1.35 7.74
CA GLY A 465 -15.15 1.46 6.76
C GLY A 465 -15.14 0.39 5.66
N MET A 466 -14.48 -0.76 5.88
CA MET A 466 -14.38 -1.82 4.87
C MET A 466 -15.70 -2.59 4.73
N THR A 467 -16.02 -3.00 3.49
CA THR A 467 -17.14 -3.89 3.21
C THR A 467 -16.67 -5.19 2.60
N PHE A 468 -17.09 -6.32 3.18
CA PHE A 468 -16.78 -7.67 2.71
C PHE A 468 -18.06 -8.35 2.24
N THR A 469 -18.04 -8.94 1.05
CA THR A 469 -19.13 -9.78 0.51
C THR A 469 -18.57 -11.15 0.17
N ASP A 470 -19.13 -12.20 0.77
CA ASP A 470 -18.69 -13.60 0.59
C ASP A 470 -17.17 -13.77 0.68
N SER A 471 -16.53 -13.07 1.61
CA SER A 471 -15.07 -12.95 1.68
C SER A 471 -14.51 -13.46 3.01
N LYS A 472 -13.20 -13.77 3.00
CA LYS A 472 -12.47 -14.13 4.22
C LYS A 472 -11.71 -12.92 4.75
N PHE A 473 -12.17 -12.39 5.87
CA PHE A 473 -11.46 -11.36 6.59
C PHE A 473 -10.52 -12.01 7.61
N ILE A 474 -9.27 -12.24 7.18
CA ILE A 474 -8.23 -12.90 7.96
C ILE A 474 -7.26 -11.84 8.47
N ILE A 475 -7.05 -11.84 9.78
CA ILE A 475 -6.11 -10.95 10.47
C ILE A 475 -5.06 -11.79 11.18
N SER A 476 -3.78 -11.55 10.89
CA SER A 476 -2.64 -12.23 11.52
C SER A 476 -1.70 -11.19 12.12
N SER A 477 -2.03 -10.68 13.30
CA SER A 477 -1.25 -9.59 13.90
C SER A 477 0.11 -10.10 14.37
N LYS A 478 1.20 -9.58 13.81
CA LYS A 478 2.56 -9.93 14.23
C LYS A 478 2.87 -9.44 15.63
N ASP A 479 2.48 -8.20 15.93
CA ASP A 479 2.62 -7.58 17.24
C ASP A 479 1.26 -7.47 17.93
N PRO A 480 1.17 -7.53 19.26
CA PRO A 480 -0.07 -7.22 19.97
C PRO A 480 -0.60 -5.84 19.58
N PHE A 481 -1.85 -5.79 19.12
CA PHE A 481 -2.53 -4.59 18.62
C PHE A 481 -1.87 -3.95 17.40
N GLY A 482 -1.03 -4.71 16.69
CA GLY A 482 -0.43 -4.30 15.42
C GLY A 482 -1.44 -4.17 14.28
N VAL A 483 -2.63 -4.76 14.42
CA VAL A 483 -3.76 -4.56 13.51
C VAL A 483 -4.96 -4.04 14.29
N THR A 484 -5.56 -2.96 13.78
CA THR A 484 -6.82 -2.39 14.26
C THR A 484 -7.83 -2.31 13.13
N ALA A 485 -9.09 -2.62 13.40
CA ALA A 485 -10.15 -2.51 12.41
C ALA A 485 -11.41 -1.89 13.02
N SER A 486 -11.97 -0.89 12.34
CA SER A 486 -13.20 -0.20 12.74
C SER A 486 -14.23 -0.13 11.62
N ASN A 487 -15.50 -0.05 11.99
CA ASN A 487 -16.61 0.20 11.05
C ASN A 487 -16.65 -0.82 9.89
N ILE A 488 -16.51 -2.10 10.21
CA ILE A 488 -16.44 -3.17 9.22
C ILE A 488 -17.84 -3.78 9.03
N THR A 489 -18.26 -3.94 7.78
CA THR A 489 -19.51 -4.65 7.45
C THR A 489 -19.22 -5.88 6.60
N MET A 490 -19.80 -7.02 6.97
CA MET A 490 -19.63 -8.29 6.26
C MET A 490 -20.99 -8.87 5.85
N TYR A 491 -21.18 -9.18 4.57
CA TYR A 491 -22.36 -9.82 3.98
C TYR A 491 -21.96 -11.19 3.42
N ASN A 492 -22.27 -12.25 4.15
CA ASN A 492 -21.77 -13.59 3.86
C ASN A 492 -22.92 -14.58 3.73
N GLU A 493 -23.19 -14.99 2.49
CA GLU A 493 -24.20 -16.01 2.17
C GLU A 493 -23.53 -17.34 1.78
N LYS A 494 -22.28 -17.29 1.31
CA LYS A 494 -21.51 -18.48 0.94
C LYS A 494 -20.79 -19.13 2.12
N GLY A 495 -20.74 -20.46 2.09
CA GLY A 495 -19.93 -21.25 3.02
C GLY A 495 -18.43 -20.93 2.86
N GLY A 496 -17.73 -20.81 3.98
CA GLY A 496 -16.29 -20.52 4.02
C GLY A 496 -15.95 -19.03 4.14
N SER A 497 -16.93 -18.12 4.13
CA SER A 497 -16.71 -16.71 4.45
C SER A 497 -16.66 -16.50 5.97
N GLU A 498 -15.59 -15.87 6.47
CA GLU A 498 -15.33 -15.80 7.91
C GLU A 498 -14.55 -14.56 8.33
N LEU A 499 -14.73 -14.17 9.60
CA LEU A 499 -13.78 -13.34 10.34
C LEU A 499 -12.87 -14.28 11.15
N SER A 500 -11.56 -14.23 10.90
CA SER A 500 -10.60 -15.08 11.61
C SER A 500 -9.41 -14.30 12.17
N LEU A 501 -9.08 -14.59 13.42
CA LEU A 501 -8.02 -13.91 14.18
C LEU A 501 -6.88 -14.87 14.52
N TRP A 502 -5.64 -14.49 14.22
CA TRP A 502 -4.47 -15.34 14.41
C TRP A 502 -3.27 -14.57 14.98
N VAL A 503 -2.33 -15.34 15.54
CA VAL A 503 -1.00 -14.92 16.01
C VAL A 503 -1.01 -14.08 17.29
N ASN A 504 -1.40 -12.81 17.28
CA ASN A 504 -1.44 -11.94 18.48
C ASN A 504 -2.74 -11.16 18.62
N PRO A 505 -3.04 -10.64 19.83
CA PRO A 505 -4.21 -9.82 20.10
C PRO A 505 -4.42 -8.65 19.13
N VAL A 506 -5.69 -8.34 18.85
CA VAL A 506 -6.10 -7.22 18.00
C VAL A 506 -7.12 -6.32 18.70
N ARG A 507 -7.39 -5.14 18.11
CA ARG A 507 -8.52 -4.30 18.50
C ARG A 507 -9.52 -4.18 17.35
N LEU A 508 -10.75 -4.60 17.59
CA LEU A 508 -11.86 -4.48 16.66
C LEU A 508 -12.94 -3.58 17.28
N ASP A 509 -13.53 -2.71 16.48
CA ASP A 509 -14.52 -1.73 16.94
C ASP A 509 -15.63 -1.58 15.89
N HIS A 510 -16.89 -1.75 16.28
CA HIS A 510 -18.05 -1.68 15.35
C HIS A 510 -17.92 -2.63 14.15
N ILE A 511 -17.94 -3.94 14.43
CA ILE A 511 -17.96 -4.98 13.40
C ILE A 511 -19.40 -5.48 13.25
N THR A 512 -19.97 -5.41 12.04
CA THR A 512 -21.30 -5.95 11.73
C THR A 512 -21.19 -7.10 10.75
N MET A 513 -21.74 -8.26 11.11
CA MET A 513 -21.76 -9.47 10.29
C MET A 513 -23.19 -9.91 10.00
N TYR A 514 -23.48 -10.13 8.72
CA TYR A 514 -24.68 -10.81 8.23
C TYR A 514 -24.25 -12.16 7.66
N GLY A 515 -24.48 -13.25 8.40
CA GLY A 515 -24.01 -14.58 8.02
C GLY A 515 -22.50 -14.82 8.21
N GLY A 516 -22.01 -15.93 7.63
CA GLY A 516 -20.60 -16.36 7.73
C GLY A 516 -20.27 -17.10 9.03
N SER A 517 -19.02 -17.02 9.47
CA SER A 517 -18.54 -17.57 10.75
C SER A 517 -17.47 -16.70 11.42
N ILE A 518 -17.29 -16.89 12.73
CA ILE A 518 -16.14 -16.37 13.48
C ILE A 518 -15.26 -17.53 13.93
N SER A 519 -13.94 -17.36 13.81
CA SER A 519 -12.94 -18.34 14.23
C SER A 519 -11.64 -17.66 14.69
N GLY A 520 -10.72 -18.40 15.30
CA GLY A 520 -9.38 -17.91 15.57
C GLY A 520 -8.65 -18.63 16.68
N GLY A 521 -7.34 -18.37 16.76
CA GLY A 521 -6.43 -18.97 17.73
C GLY A 521 -5.41 -17.94 18.22
N VAL A 522 -5.88 -16.89 18.88
CA VAL A 522 -5.04 -15.82 19.44
C VAL A 522 -4.77 -16.03 20.94
N PRO A 523 -3.60 -15.60 21.44
CA PRO A 523 -3.37 -15.42 22.87
C PRO A 523 -4.37 -14.45 23.50
N ASN A 524 -4.45 -14.44 24.83
CA ASN A 524 -5.27 -13.49 25.58
C ASN A 524 -4.93 -12.04 25.25
N GLY A 525 -5.95 -11.20 25.08
CA GLY A 525 -5.80 -9.75 25.06
C GLY A 525 -6.57 -9.03 23.97
N SER A 526 -7.19 -9.73 23.02
CA SER A 526 -8.00 -9.07 21.99
C SER A 526 -9.15 -8.29 22.63
N ILE A 527 -9.43 -7.11 22.09
CA ILE A 527 -10.53 -6.24 22.52
C ILE A 527 -11.47 -6.06 21.34
N ILE A 528 -12.74 -6.41 21.53
CA ILE A 528 -13.78 -6.35 20.52
C ILE A 528 -14.93 -5.52 21.10
N GLU A 529 -15.11 -4.33 20.56
CA GLU A 529 -16.17 -3.39 20.95
C GLU A 529 -17.29 -3.42 19.89
N TYR A 530 -18.55 -3.46 20.33
CA TYR A 530 -19.72 -3.33 19.46
C TYR A 530 -19.76 -4.35 18.30
N LEU A 531 -19.49 -5.62 18.60
CA LEU A 531 -19.69 -6.71 17.64
C LEU A 531 -21.19 -6.97 17.46
N LYS A 532 -21.68 -6.80 16.23
CA LYS A 532 -23.04 -7.11 15.83
C LYS A 532 -23.06 -8.32 14.89
N VAL A 533 -23.86 -9.32 15.21
CA VAL A 533 -24.05 -10.52 14.37
C VAL A 533 -25.54 -10.72 14.09
N ARG A 534 -25.87 -10.96 12.81
CA ARG A 534 -27.22 -11.23 12.30
C ARG A 534 -27.19 -12.48 11.43
N GLU A 535 -27.64 -13.58 12.01
CA GLU A 535 -27.50 -14.94 11.49
C GLU A 535 -26.03 -15.33 11.24
N THR A 536 -25.69 -16.58 11.50
CA THR A 536 -24.32 -17.06 11.32
C THR A 536 -24.29 -18.57 11.38
N SER A 537 -23.44 -19.18 10.58
CA SER A 537 -23.27 -20.64 10.57
C SER A 537 -22.49 -21.17 11.76
N SER A 538 -21.63 -20.35 12.38
CA SER A 538 -20.79 -20.74 13.52
C SER A 538 -20.22 -19.54 14.27
N LEU A 539 -20.20 -19.62 15.61
CA LEU A 539 -19.59 -18.64 16.52
C LEU A 539 -18.59 -19.33 17.44
N ASN A 540 -17.46 -19.76 16.88
CA ASN A 540 -16.33 -20.19 17.70
C ASN A 540 -15.48 -18.97 18.05
N MET A 541 -15.72 -18.40 19.23
CA MET A 541 -15.17 -17.11 19.60
C MET A 541 -13.74 -17.28 20.12
N PRO A 542 -12.74 -16.57 19.57
CA PRO A 542 -11.39 -16.59 20.12
C PRO A 542 -11.33 -15.95 21.52
N PRO A 543 -10.28 -16.22 22.32
CA PRO A 543 -10.05 -15.53 23.59
C PRO A 543 -10.01 -14.00 23.41
N GLY A 544 -10.72 -13.27 24.27
CA GLY A 544 -10.84 -11.83 24.16
C GLY A 544 -11.85 -11.22 25.13
N THR A 545 -11.88 -9.89 25.13
CA THR A 545 -12.90 -9.08 25.80
C THR A 545 -13.88 -8.56 24.74
N TYR A 546 -15.15 -8.90 24.90
CA TYR A 546 -16.26 -8.56 24.03
C TYR A 546 -17.20 -7.63 24.80
N ASN A 547 -17.23 -6.36 24.41
CA ASN A 547 -18.02 -5.34 25.06
C ASN A 547 -19.16 -4.92 24.15
N TYR A 548 -20.36 -4.76 24.71
CA TYR A 548 -21.54 -4.26 24.01
C TYR A 548 -21.89 -5.04 22.74
N CYS A 549 -21.70 -6.37 22.76
CA CYS A 549 -22.01 -7.21 21.62
C CYS A 549 -23.52 -7.45 21.46
N ASP A 550 -23.99 -7.57 20.22
CA ASP A 550 -25.40 -7.75 19.86
C ASP A 550 -25.50 -8.92 18.88
N ILE A 551 -25.87 -10.09 19.37
CA ILE A 551 -25.83 -11.36 18.62
C ILE A 551 -27.25 -11.90 18.48
N GLU A 552 -27.72 -11.95 17.24
CA GLU A 552 -28.98 -12.59 16.87
C GLU A 552 -28.69 -13.73 15.89
N SER A 553 -29.02 -14.96 16.28
CA SER A 553 -28.79 -16.13 15.43
C SER A 553 -29.80 -17.23 15.71
N SER A 554 -30.53 -17.64 14.66
CA SER A 554 -31.46 -18.77 14.72
C SER A 554 -30.78 -20.14 14.54
N THR A 555 -29.47 -20.17 14.31
CA THR A 555 -28.72 -21.35 13.86
C THR A 555 -27.54 -21.72 14.75
N ALA A 556 -26.80 -20.75 15.29
CA ALA A 556 -25.60 -20.99 16.08
C ALA A 556 -25.62 -20.26 17.44
N GLY A 557 -25.12 -20.94 18.47
CA GLY A 557 -24.75 -20.35 19.75
C GLY A 557 -23.24 -20.08 19.83
N ILE A 558 -22.81 -19.44 20.92
CA ILE A 558 -21.39 -19.16 21.18
C ILE A 558 -20.71 -20.42 21.72
N THR A 559 -19.63 -20.84 21.07
CA THR A 559 -18.76 -21.92 21.56
C THR A 559 -17.40 -21.34 21.95
N LEU A 560 -16.93 -21.74 23.15
CA LEU A 560 -15.61 -21.39 23.69
C LEU A 560 -14.81 -22.68 23.91
N ASP A 561 -14.06 -23.08 22.89
CA ASP A 561 -13.33 -24.36 22.88
C ASP A 561 -11.81 -24.24 23.01
N GLY A 562 -11.27 -23.02 23.12
CA GLY A 562 -9.85 -22.75 23.31
C GLY A 562 -9.47 -22.40 24.76
N ALA A 563 -8.18 -22.53 25.08
CA ALA A 563 -7.60 -21.98 26.32
C ALA A 563 -7.58 -20.45 26.26
N GLY A 564 -7.80 -19.79 27.40
CA GLY A 564 -7.66 -18.34 27.48
C GLY A 564 -8.77 -17.65 28.27
N LYS A 565 -8.71 -16.32 28.28
CA LYS A 565 -9.65 -15.45 28.97
C LYS A 565 -10.73 -15.00 27.99
N TYR A 566 -11.98 -15.21 28.39
CA TYR A 566 -13.16 -14.79 27.66
C TYR A 566 -13.98 -13.86 28.56
N VAL A 567 -14.15 -12.61 28.16
CA VAL A 567 -14.98 -11.63 28.89
C VAL A 567 -16.08 -11.15 27.97
N PHE A 568 -17.33 -11.26 28.40
CA PHE A 568 -18.49 -10.68 27.73
C PHE A 568 -19.12 -9.67 28.69
N ASP A 569 -19.09 -8.39 28.34
CA ASP A 569 -19.63 -7.30 29.17
C ASP A 569 -20.74 -6.57 28.41
N GLN A 570 -21.92 -6.49 29.02
CA GLN A 570 -23.08 -5.78 28.48
C GLN A 570 -23.49 -6.24 27.08
N CYS A 571 -23.46 -7.54 26.83
CA CYS A 571 -23.90 -8.11 25.55
C CYS A 571 -25.41 -8.42 25.55
N SER A 572 -26.02 -8.43 24.36
CA SER A 572 -27.39 -8.90 24.13
C SER A 572 -27.38 -10.07 23.17
N LEU A 573 -28.00 -11.19 23.57
CA LEU A 573 -28.04 -12.43 22.82
C LEU A 573 -29.49 -12.86 22.57
N LYS A 574 -29.86 -13.02 21.30
CA LYS A 574 -31.13 -13.62 20.86
C LYS A 574 -30.84 -14.88 20.04
N VAL A 575 -30.82 -16.03 20.70
CA VAL A 575 -30.20 -17.25 20.17
C VAL A 575 -30.94 -18.53 20.57
N LYS A 576 -30.82 -19.59 19.76
CA LYS A 576 -31.34 -20.93 20.15
C LYS A 576 -30.48 -21.59 21.24
N GLU A 577 -29.19 -21.35 21.23
CA GLU A 577 -28.22 -21.83 22.20
C GLU A 577 -27.37 -20.64 22.64
N GLY A 578 -27.20 -20.44 23.94
CA GLY A 578 -26.43 -19.34 24.50
C GLY A 578 -24.93 -19.60 24.40
N VAL A 579 -24.25 -19.75 25.54
CA VAL A 579 -22.81 -19.95 25.61
C VAL A 579 -22.47 -21.38 26.06
N LEU A 580 -21.64 -22.06 25.28
CA LEU A 580 -21.08 -23.38 25.56
C LEU A 580 -19.57 -23.26 25.86
N VAL A 581 -19.15 -23.60 27.08
CA VAL A 581 -17.74 -23.59 27.50
C VAL A 581 -17.21 -25.01 27.61
N THR A 582 -16.21 -25.36 26.80
CA THR A 582 -15.76 -26.76 26.63
C THR A 582 -14.26 -26.98 26.81
N HIS A 583 -13.51 -25.97 27.22
CA HIS A 583 -12.06 -26.06 27.43
C HIS A 583 -11.65 -25.94 28.91
N GLU A 584 -10.79 -26.83 29.39
CA GLU A 584 -10.38 -26.91 30.81
C GLU A 584 -9.59 -25.70 31.31
N ASN A 585 -8.94 -24.97 30.41
CA ASN A 585 -8.15 -23.77 30.69
C ASN A 585 -8.86 -22.47 30.26
N ALA A 586 -10.20 -22.50 30.10
CA ALA A 586 -10.99 -21.30 29.83
C ALA A 586 -11.27 -20.52 31.15
N ASP A 587 -10.92 -19.23 31.19
CA ASP A 587 -11.29 -18.27 32.22
C ASP A 587 -12.42 -17.39 31.67
N PHE A 588 -13.66 -17.82 31.90
CA PHE A 588 -14.86 -17.18 31.37
C PHE A 588 -15.50 -16.24 32.37
N THR A 589 -15.87 -15.06 31.91
CA THR A 589 -16.67 -14.07 32.64
C THR A 589 -17.73 -13.49 31.71
N MET A 590 -18.99 -13.52 32.12
CA MET A 590 -20.06 -12.80 31.43
C MET A 590 -20.89 -12.01 32.43
N THR A 591 -21.01 -10.72 32.19
CA THR A 591 -21.64 -9.79 33.13
C THR A 591 -22.55 -8.79 32.45
N GLY A 592 -23.62 -8.38 33.16
CA GLY A 592 -24.52 -7.30 32.73
C GLY A 592 -25.21 -7.57 31.40
N SER A 593 -25.29 -8.83 30.97
CA SER A 593 -25.75 -9.23 29.63
C SER A 593 -27.18 -9.76 29.64
N THR A 594 -27.85 -9.72 28.49
CA THR A 594 -29.23 -10.17 28.31
C THR A 594 -29.34 -11.35 27.34
N PHE A 595 -30.26 -12.27 27.63
CA PHE A 595 -30.54 -13.44 26.80
C PHE A 595 -32.05 -13.53 26.51
N GLU A 596 -32.41 -13.56 25.23
CA GLU A 596 -33.71 -13.99 24.73
C GLU A 596 -33.55 -15.36 24.05
N MET A 597 -33.96 -16.43 24.73
CA MET A 597 -33.80 -17.79 24.21
C MET A 597 -34.89 -18.13 23.19
N LEU A 598 -34.45 -18.51 21.99
CA LEU A 598 -35.32 -18.87 20.86
C LEU A 598 -35.71 -20.36 20.82
N ASP A 599 -35.12 -21.19 21.69
CA ASP A 599 -35.33 -22.63 21.75
C ASP A 599 -35.19 -23.08 23.21
N ARG A 600 -35.57 -24.33 23.50
CA ARG A 600 -35.54 -24.94 24.84
C ARG A 600 -34.14 -25.27 25.37
N ARG A 601 -33.08 -24.82 24.70
CA ARG A 601 -31.69 -25.10 25.12
C ARG A 601 -31.30 -24.17 26.28
N PHE A 602 -30.01 -24.00 26.48
CA PHE A 602 -29.45 -23.28 27.61
C PHE A 602 -28.98 -21.88 27.23
N ALA A 603 -29.02 -20.97 28.19
CA ALA A 603 -28.30 -19.70 28.12
C ALA A 603 -26.80 -19.88 28.43
N LEU A 604 -26.47 -20.78 29.36
CA LEU A 604 -25.08 -21.14 29.67
C LEU A 604 -24.95 -22.64 29.97
N LYS A 605 -23.98 -23.29 29.31
CA LYS A 605 -23.52 -24.63 29.66
C LYS A 605 -22.00 -24.64 29.74
N ALA A 606 -21.46 -24.94 30.93
CA ALA A 606 -20.03 -25.07 31.14
C ALA A 606 -19.67 -26.53 31.40
N VAL A 607 -19.16 -27.23 30.38
CA VAL A 607 -18.71 -28.62 30.51
C VAL A 607 -17.30 -28.68 31.11
N LYS A 608 -16.43 -27.75 30.73
CA LYS A 608 -15.06 -27.60 31.26
C LYS A 608 -14.71 -26.12 31.38
N ALA A 609 -14.03 -25.73 32.46
CA ALA A 609 -13.52 -24.37 32.65
C ALA A 609 -12.50 -24.31 33.79
N GLU A 610 -11.53 -23.40 33.68
CA GLU A 610 -10.63 -23.04 34.78
C GLU A 610 -11.39 -22.17 35.78
N LYS A 611 -12.08 -21.14 35.27
CA LYS A 611 -12.93 -20.24 36.06
C LYS A 611 -14.17 -19.89 35.26
N LEU A 612 -15.30 -19.89 35.95
CA LEU A 612 -16.59 -19.49 35.43
C LEU A 612 -17.16 -18.38 36.31
N ARG A 613 -17.41 -17.19 35.74
CA ARG A 613 -18.15 -16.10 36.37
C ARG A 613 -19.32 -15.72 35.49
N PHE A 614 -20.53 -15.82 36.02
CA PHE A 614 -21.76 -15.45 35.33
C PHE A 614 -22.59 -14.55 36.24
N GLU A 615 -22.49 -13.25 36.03
CA GLU A 615 -22.83 -12.24 37.02
C GLU A 615 -23.82 -11.19 36.50
N ASN A 616 -24.87 -10.87 37.25
CA ASN A 616 -25.78 -9.75 36.92
C ASN A 616 -26.40 -9.81 35.51
N ASN A 617 -26.68 -11.01 35.00
CA ASN A 617 -27.29 -11.21 33.69
C ASN A 617 -28.81 -11.38 33.80
N GLU A 618 -29.53 -11.07 32.73
CA GLU A 618 -30.96 -11.31 32.59
C GLU A 618 -31.22 -12.39 31.54
N ILE A 619 -31.93 -13.45 31.91
CA ILE A 619 -32.24 -14.57 31.03
C ILE A 619 -33.76 -14.74 30.92
N LEU A 620 -34.25 -14.66 29.69
CA LEU A 620 -35.63 -14.96 29.31
C LEU A 620 -35.70 -16.28 28.54
N SER A 621 -36.29 -17.30 29.14
CA SER A 621 -36.43 -18.65 28.58
C SER A 621 -37.90 -19.06 28.45
N GLU A 622 -38.55 -18.62 27.37
CA GLU A 622 -39.99 -18.85 27.18
C GLU A 622 -40.34 -20.12 26.39
N GLN A 623 -39.34 -20.87 25.95
CA GLN A 623 -39.50 -22.02 25.04
C GLN A 623 -39.29 -23.37 25.74
N LEU A 624 -39.22 -23.42 27.07
CA LEU A 624 -38.98 -24.67 27.81
C LEU A 624 -40.21 -25.60 27.74
N THR A 625 -39.96 -26.90 27.78
CA THR A 625 -40.97 -27.96 27.57
C THR A 625 -41.00 -29.05 28.65
N ALA A 626 -39.95 -29.14 29.47
CA ALA A 626 -39.83 -30.12 30.53
C ALA A 626 -39.28 -29.48 31.82
N SER A 627 -39.66 -30.04 32.96
CA SER A 627 -39.16 -29.60 34.28
C SER A 627 -37.66 -29.84 34.49
N THR A 628 -37.05 -30.67 33.64
CA THR A 628 -35.61 -30.95 33.59
C THR A 628 -34.85 -30.07 32.61
N ASP A 629 -35.55 -29.25 31.80
CA ASP A 629 -34.88 -28.25 30.97
C ASP A 629 -34.22 -27.21 31.88
N TYR A 630 -33.13 -26.60 31.40
CA TYR A 630 -32.31 -25.73 32.23
C TYR A 630 -31.82 -24.47 31.52
N ALA A 631 -31.75 -23.37 32.27
CA ALA A 631 -31.17 -22.13 31.76
C ALA A 631 -29.63 -22.12 31.91
N ILE A 632 -29.13 -22.56 33.07
CA ILE A 632 -27.70 -22.64 33.37
C ILE A 632 -27.33 -24.05 33.86
N MET A 633 -26.33 -24.68 33.23
CA MET A 633 -25.78 -25.98 33.63
C MET A 633 -24.26 -25.93 33.82
N ILE A 634 -23.79 -26.44 34.96
CA ILE A 634 -22.39 -26.79 35.18
C ILE A 634 -22.22 -28.30 35.06
N GLY A 635 -21.36 -28.72 34.14
CA GLY A 635 -21.09 -30.10 33.78
C GLY A 635 -21.95 -30.61 32.62
N ASP A 636 -22.14 -31.92 32.56
CA ASP A 636 -22.93 -32.59 31.53
C ASP A 636 -23.57 -33.86 32.09
N PHE A 637 -24.82 -34.14 31.71
CA PHE A 637 -25.54 -35.32 32.15
C PHE A 637 -24.76 -36.61 31.89
N TRP A 638 -24.16 -36.76 30.70
CA TRP A 638 -23.46 -37.99 30.30
C TRP A 638 -22.14 -38.19 31.04
N THR A 639 -21.49 -37.11 31.47
CA THR A 639 -20.20 -37.17 32.18
C THR A 639 -20.33 -36.91 33.68
N ARG A 640 -21.54 -36.87 34.24
CA ARG A 640 -21.80 -36.54 35.66
C ARG A 640 -21.08 -37.46 36.66
N ASN A 641 -20.73 -38.68 36.26
CA ASN A 641 -20.02 -39.66 37.10
C ASN A 641 -18.49 -39.60 36.91
N ASN A 642 -17.98 -38.78 35.98
CA ASN A 642 -16.55 -38.57 35.78
C ASN A 642 -16.02 -37.53 36.77
N PRO A 643 -14.69 -37.41 36.96
CA PRO A 643 -14.12 -36.29 37.70
C PRO A 643 -14.57 -34.94 37.14
N TYR A 644 -14.72 -33.96 38.03
CA TYR A 644 -15.09 -32.61 37.64
C TYR A 644 -14.10 -31.97 36.67
N LEU A 645 -14.63 -31.12 35.78
CA LEU A 645 -13.83 -30.38 34.79
C LEU A 645 -14.05 -28.87 34.84
N VAL A 646 -14.93 -28.40 35.74
CA VAL A 646 -15.10 -26.97 36.06
C VAL A 646 -14.47 -26.71 37.43
N LYS A 647 -13.32 -26.03 37.45
CA LYS A 647 -12.48 -25.91 38.65
C LYS A 647 -12.93 -24.80 39.61
N ALA A 648 -13.61 -23.77 39.12
CA ALA A 648 -14.23 -22.74 39.95
C ALA A 648 -15.44 -22.12 39.24
N ALA A 649 -16.51 -21.85 39.99
CA ALA A 649 -17.70 -21.20 39.44
C ALA A 649 -18.35 -20.24 40.44
N VAL A 650 -18.74 -19.07 39.92
CA VAL A 650 -19.55 -18.04 40.59
C VAL A 650 -20.73 -17.71 39.68
N ILE A 651 -21.95 -17.96 40.14
CA ILE A 651 -23.19 -17.58 39.48
C ILE A 651 -23.94 -16.66 40.45
N GLN A 652 -23.93 -15.35 40.16
CA GLN A 652 -24.46 -14.36 41.10
C GLN A 652 -25.29 -13.25 40.47
N GLY A 653 -26.28 -12.73 41.19
CA GLY A 653 -27.02 -11.53 40.78
C GLY A 653 -27.86 -11.69 39.51
N ASN A 654 -28.02 -12.90 38.98
CA ASN A 654 -28.74 -13.11 37.72
C ASN A 654 -30.26 -13.14 37.95
N THR A 655 -31.02 -12.68 36.96
CA THR A 655 -32.48 -12.85 36.89
C THR A 655 -32.81 -13.86 35.81
N ILE A 656 -33.49 -14.95 36.18
CA ILE A 656 -33.86 -16.05 35.27
C ILE A 656 -35.38 -16.17 35.26
N THR A 657 -35.99 -15.92 34.11
CA THR A 657 -37.43 -16.03 33.90
C THR A 657 -37.73 -17.17 32.95
N SER A 658 -38.67 -18.04 33.32
CA SER A 658 -39.11 -19.18 32.49
C SER A 658 -40.62 -19.22 32.29
N ASN A 659 -41.08 -19.81 31.18
CA ASN A 659 -42.50 -20.03 30.89
C ASN A 659 -43.16 -21.10 31.79
N MET A 660 -42.37 -22.00 32.37
CA MET A 660 -42.82 -23.06 33.26
C MET A 660 -41.74 -23.40 34.29
N THR A 661 -42.12 -24.04 35.40
CA THR A 661 -41.18 -24.51 36.42
C THR A 661 -40.14 -25.49 35.84
N SER A 662 -38.89 -25.02 35.73
CA SER A 662 -37.73 -25.73 35.16
C SER A 662 -36.49 -25.63 36.08
N GLU A 663 -35.36 -26.23 35.69
CA GLU A 663 -34.09 -26.07 36.41
C GLU A 663 -33.39 -24.76 35.99
N GLY A 664 -33.61 -23.66 36.70
CA GLY A 664 -32.94 -22.39 36.35
C GLY A 664 -31.41 -22.50 36.43
N ILE A 665 -30.89 -23.03 37.55
CA ILE A 665 -29.45 -23.26 37.75
C ILE A 665 -29.24 -24.69 38.23
N SER A 666 -28.46 -25.46 37.48
CA SER A 666 -28.17 -26.86 37.75
C SER A 666 -26.67 -27.13 37.88
N THR A 667 -26.24 -27.64 39.04
CA THR A 667 -24.84 -28.05 39.29
C THR A 667 -24.70 -29.53 39.65
N ILE A 668 -25.80 -30.27 39.72
CA ILE A 668 -25.81 -31.72 40.01
C ILE A 668 -25.04 -32.56 38.98
N TYR A 669 -24.71 -31.98 37.83
CA TYR A 669 -23.98 -32.62 36.73
C TYR A 669 -22.49 -32.28 36.70
N ALA A 670 -21.97 -31.53 37.67
CA ALA A 670 -20.60 -30.99 37.67
C ALA A 670 -19.47 -32.04 37.73
N GLY A 671 -19.80 -33.30 37.97
CA GLY A 671 -18.83 -34.38 38.12
C GLY A 671 -18.52 -34.72 39.58
N VAL A 672 -17.91 -35.89 39.77
CA VAL A 672 -17.49 -36.41 41.06
C VAL A 672 -16.34 -35.57 41.61
N GLY A 673 -16.45 -35.19 42.88
CA GLY A 673 -15.42 -34.42 43.58
C GLY A 673 -15.34 -32.94 43.20
N ALA A 674 -16.31 -32.39 42.46
CA ALA A 674 -16.30 -30.96 42.11
C ALA A 674 -16.22 -30.07 43.36
N PRO A 675 -15.42 -28.98 43.33
CA PRO A 675 -15.25 -28.08 44.46
C PRO A 675 -16.55 -27.34 44.78
N GLN A 676 -16.62 -26.67 45.94
CA GLN A 676 -17.77 -25.82 46.26
C GLN A 676 -17.90 -24.68 45.23
N TYR A 677 -19.06 -24.55 44.61
CA TYR A 677 -19.38 -23.41 43.75
C TYR A 677 -20.20 -22.36 44.51
N THR A 678 -20.08 -21.10 44.09
CA THR A 678 -20.78 -19.97 44.71
C THR A 678 -22.03 -19.61 43.90
N ILE A 679 -23.21 -19.89 44.45
CA ILE A 679 -24.51 -19.55 43.86
C ILE A 679 -25.21 -18.58 44.81
N LYS A 680 -25.30 -17.30 44.46
CA LYS A 680 -25.87 -16.30 45.38
C LYS A 680 -26.61 -15.16 44.71
N ASP A 681 -27.53 -14.55 45.45
CA ASP A 681 -28.22 -13.33 45.05
C ASP A 681 -28.96 -13.43 43.69
N ASN A 682 -29.29 -14.64 43.23
CA ASN A 682 -30.03 -14.85 41.98
C ASN A 682 -31.55 -14.79 42.21
N THR A 683 -32.29 -14.24 41.26
CA THR A 683 -33.76 -14.25 41.24
C THR A 683 -34.24 -15.21 40.15
N LEU A 684 -34.97 -16.24 40.54
CA LEU A 684 -35.55 -17.24 39.64
C LEU A 684 -37.08 -17.07 39.63
N ILE A 685 -37.67 -16.82 38.46
CA ILE A 685 -39.12 -16.64 38.26
C ILE A 685 -39.62 -17.83 37.45
N ASN A 686 -40.52 -18.63 38.04
CA ASN A 686 -40.94 -19.92 37.48
C ASN A 686 -39.74 -20.84 37.18
N ALA A 687 -38.65 -20.76 37.94
CA ALA A 687 -37.48 -21.61 37.78
C ALA A 687 -36.92 -22.01 39.15
N LYS A 688 -36.19 -23.12 39.20
CA LYS A 688 -35.70 -23.73 40.45
C LYS A 688 -34.20 -23.98 40.46
N LEU A 689 -33.61 -23.92 41.64
CA LEU A 689 -32.25 -24.33 41.92
C LEU A 689 -32.16 -25.86 42.03
N ARG A 690 -31.20 -26.44 41.31
CA ARG A 690 -30.79 -27.86 41.40
C ARG A 690 -29.31 -27.93 41.72
N LEU A 691 -28.99 -27.72 42.99
CA LEU A 691 -27.62 -27.60 43.46
C LEU A 691 -27.13 -28.89 44.12
N ARG A 692 -25.81 -29.10 44.11
CA ARG A 692 -25.19 -30.10 44.97
C ARG A 692 -25.23 -29.62 46.41
N THR A 693 -25.26 -30.55 47.36
CA THR A 693 -25.29 -30.24 48.80
C THR A 693 -24.05 -29.48 49.29
N THR A 694 -22.94 -29.55 48.55
CA THR A 694 -21.68 -28.87 48.86
C THR A 694 -21.62 -27.43 48.35
N ASP A 695 -22.52 -27.02 47.45
CA ASP A 695 -22.50 -25.68 46.86
C ASP A 695 -22.97 -24.62 47.87
N MET A 696 -22.37 -23.44 47.80
CA MET A 696 -22.83 -22.29 48.57
C MET A 696 -24.11 -21.75 47.93
N ASN A 697 -25.19 -21.73 48.71
CA ASN A 697 -26.50 -21.20 48.33
C ASN A 697 -26.89 -20.08 49.30
N VAL A 698 -26.73 -18.82 48.87
CA VAL A 698 -26.95 -17.65 49.74
C VAL A 698 -27.87 -16.65 49.04
N SER A 699 -28.95 -16.23 49.72
CA SER A 699 -29.83 -15.14 49.26
C SER A 699 -30.43 -15.31 47.86
N ASN A 700 -30.54 -16.54 47.34
CA ASN A 700 -31.26 -16.80 46.10
C ASN A 700 -32.77 -16.81 46.37
N ILE A 701 -33.56 -16.27 45.44
CA ILE A 701 -35.01 -16.15 45.56
C ILE A 701 -35.67 -16.93 44.43
N GLU A 702 -36.52 -17.91 44.76
CA GLU A 702 -37.38 -18.62 43.80
C GLU A 702 -38.81 -18.11 43.94
N LYS A 703 -39.33 -17.45 42.90
CA LYS A 703 -40.67 -16.86 42.83
C LYS A 703 -41.61 -17.69 41.97
#